data_AF-A0AAP0PUS1-F1
#
_entry.id   AF-A0AAP0PUS1-F1
#
_cell.length_a   1.000
_cell.length_b   1.000
_cell.length_c   1.000
_cell.angle_alpha   90.00
_cell.angle_beta   90.00
_cell.angle_gamma   90.00
#
_symmetry.space_group_name_H-M   'P 1'
#
loop_
_entity.id
_entity.type
_entity.pdbx_description
1 polymer ?
#
loop_
_entity_poly.entity_id
_entity_poly.type
_entity_poly.pdbx_seq_one_letter_code
_entity_poly.pdbx_strand_id
1 'polypeptide(L)'
;MDGSGAVEPPSLVSSMGSDGSEGVEGADILHDLDSYLQEINDRLTISRMVSDSVVKGMVNAVTEEAAARIAQAEAEAVSLKERLRIYEMGGGGRIGESGLSRLKSLRMSAEEQFQLLKGDVDDGGNSKGFHVAGGKLSKVSGSLGQNELNEYASWLRFDQNLSILNNIMNAVFDEVGNVVSLSKISHYEWQKEREFQDEIEAMVIRNSVRGFRDELQGKLLEQSALFYGGHKKKQLGKMKQLSGLRQELDALSRSLSSPEIVHLPPYMSHEDVEKKDHFHRKALSNHLSPPDPIQEVNGNHGTAKNITAENSDPAQLKHMSKDELIAHFKNEMTKMKRNHESFVQELTEDYFSLRREYLKETGRSSSLKKDKEFEALRKKIPDVIVTLDDILTDNEKVSLVHENDEIIDSLRCRIDSLVSANYGLKEMLKRKEKEVEFLLSQLSSVTEEMSHNSLSKDNLSEQMEELECDLQVAKMEVSIREDIYGCFVRGLMDKIKWHMEDMDMESLAVLEFCQIVFTEAVKDGLDSTQRGVDDSDLEFILMQELRGVILEGTIKSADAAICLGKRKYEEEFERRVSLEASVSKIQKVLTLEVEEMEKLNREMLLCSSLMEENKKLENLLLKENERFELMNHEYTRLRDLVKMQAILIDESSRELDLLNSKLVDSVHQKLLYEGEISKLHERLELARKDQKEANEDRVMMQAIIEEKEGALALFKAKEIAHHKEIESIIVSVERLLRSANEFEIRAVKAVENNNMRLEELKSEYIRKANSFKRMELVYKQRLERKSSDHQKAEAEVDLLGDEVDVLLGLLEKIYIALDHYAPILKHYPGIMALTFKKRKKSALLYSVIRSPMSKSWFISYKYEIFSGKAISSYGNN
;
A
#
# COMPACT_ATOMS: atom_id res chain seq x y z
N MET A 1 -20.89 51.17 -34.27
CA MET A 1 -20.81 52.47 -33.57
C MET A 1 -19.36 52.69 -33.19
N ASP A 2 -18.95 53.94 -33.20
CA ASP A 2 -17.56 54.34 -33.41
C ASP A 2 -16.77 54.48 -32.08
N GLY A 3 -15.44 54.48 -32.20
CA GLY A 3 -14.53 54.52 -31.06
C GLY A 3 -13.07 54.53 -31.52
N SER A 4 -12.67 55.57 -32.25
CA SER A 4 -11.33 55.69 -32.86
C SER A 4 -10.44 56.69 -32.12
N GLY A 5 -9.16 56.37 -32.00
CA GLY A 5 -8.09 57.29 -31.61
C GLY A 5 -7.94 57.53 -30.10
N ALA A 6 -6.81 58.08 -29.64
CA ALA A 6 -5.54 58.33 -30.33
C ALA A 6 -4.37 58.34 -29.32
N VAL A 7 -3.13 58.27 -29.81
CA VAL A 7 -1.91 58.36 -29.00
C VAL A 7 -1.27 59.74 -29.17
N GLU A 8 -0.94 60.41 -28.07
CA GLU A 8 -0.07 61.60 -28.05
C GLU A 8 1.15 61.37 -27.11
N PRO A 9 2.37 61.73 -27.54
CA PRO A 9 3.58 61.72 -26.71
C PRO A 9 3.86 63.07 -26.02
N PRO A 10 4.70 63.12 -24.97
CA PRO A 10 4.84 64.29 -24.10
C PRO A 10 5.74 65.42 -24.65
N SER A 11 5.50 66.63 -24.17
CA SER A 11 6.22 67.87 -24.51
C SER A 11 7.53 68.07 -23.74
N LEU A 12 8.58 68.51 -24.44
CA LEU A 12 9.81 69.04 -23.83
C LEU A 12 9.67 70.54 -23.50
N VAL A 13 10.05 70.94 -22.28
CA VAL A 13 10.42 72.33 -21.94
C VAL A 13 11.64 72.30 -21.02
N SER A 14 12.58 73.22 -21.22
CA SER A 14 13.75 73.42 -20.37
C SER A 14 13.91 74.90 -20.00
N SER A 15 14.43 75.18 -18.80
CA SER A 15 15.18 76.40 -18.51
C SER A 15 15.99 76.24 -17.20
N MET A 16 17.09 76.98 -17.10
CA MET A 16 17.96 77.10 -15.92
C MET A 16 17.49 78.26 -15.01
N GLY A 17 17.98 78.36 -13.76
CA GLY A 17 18.01 79.67 -13.10
C GLY A 17 18.31 79.79 -11.59
N SER A 18 19.59 79.89 -11.24
CA SER A 18 20.15 80.66 -10.09
C SER A 18 20.02 80.16 -8.63
N ASP A 19 21.00 80.59 -7.83
CA ASP A 19 21.36 80.12 -6.48
C ASP A 19 20.48 80.64 -5.31
N GLY A 20 20.59 79.95 -4.16
CA GLY A 20 21.09 80.66 -2.97
C GLY A 20 20.21 80.71 -1.71
N SER A 21 20.12 79.60 -0.96
CA SER A 21 20.00 79.66 0.50
C SER A 21 20.44 78.34 1.15
N GLU A 22 21.28 78.39 2.18
CA GLU A 22 21.64 77.22 2.99
C GLU A 22 20.51 76.93 4.00
N GLY A 23 20.01 75.69 4.06
CA GLY A 23 19.00 75.34 5.06
C GLY A 23 18.36 73.94 4.97
N VAL A 24 18.83 73.02 5.81
CA VAL A 24 18.08 71.83 6.29
C VAL A 24 17.74 70.72 5.28
N GLU A 25 18.73 70.20 4.54
CA GLU A 25 18.58 68.97 3.72
C GLU A 25 18.11 67.72 4.51
N GLY A 26 18.20 67.74 5.84
CA GLY A 26 17.74 66.63 6.70
C GLY A 26 16.23 66.57 6.93
N ALA A 27 15.46 67.62 6.58
CA ALA A 27 14.01 67.66 6.80
C ALA A 27 13.24 67.08 5.60
N ASP A 28 13.59 67.49 4.38
CA ASP A 28 12.91 67.03 3.16
C ASP A 28 13.08 65.53 2.95
N ILE A 29 14.26 64.96 3.22
CA ILE A 29 14.50 63.50 3.13
C ILE A 29 13.58 62.72 4.09
N LEU A 30 13.28 63.25 5.28
CA LEU A 30 12.34 62.61 6.21
C LEU A 30 10.90 62.76 5.75
N HIS A 31 10.51 63.95 5.28
CA HIS A 31 9.17 64.20 4.74
C HIS A 31 8.89 63.35 3.49
N ASP A 32 9.86 63.20 2.58
CA ASP A 32 9.77 62.34 1.42
C ASP A 32 9.68 60.86 1.81
N LEU A 33 10.42 60.42 2.84
CA LEU A 33 10.34 59.04 3.33
C LEU A 33 8.99 58.74 3.98
N ASP A 34 8.46 59.65 4.81
CA ASP A 34 7.13 59.52 5.42
C ASP A 34 6.03 59.57 4.34
N SER A 35 6.17 60.44 3.33
CA SER A 35 5.28 60.50 2.15
C SER A 35 5.30 59.18 1.37
N TYR A 36 6.47 58.60 1.14
CA TYR A 36 6.62 57.32 0.43
C TYR A 36 6.06 56.13 1.25
N LEU A 37 6.24 56.14 2.57
CA LEU A 37 5.63 55.17 3.47
C LEU A 37 4.10 55.31 3.53
N GLN A 38 3.57 56.54 3.48
CA GLN A 38 2.14 56.79 3.38
C GLN A 38 1.59 56.32 2.02
N GLU A 39 2.27 56.58 0.90
CA GLU A 39 1.87 56.07 -0.42
C GLU A 39 1.83 54.53 -0.43
N ILE A 40 2.84 53.87 0.15
CA ILE A 40 2.87 52.40 0.31
C ILE A 40 1.68 51.93 1.16
N ASN A 41 1.40 52.59 2.28
CA ASN A 41 0.29 52.23 3.17
C ASN A 41 -1.10 52.45 2.52
N ASP A 42 -1.27 53.53 1.77
CA ASP A 42 -2.50 53.84 1.03
C ASP A 42 -2.70 52.84 -0.11
N ARG A 43 -1.63 52.50 -0.85
CA ARG A 43 -1.68 51.46 -1.90
C ARG A 43 -1.93 50.07 -1.32
N LEU A 44 -1.41 49.76 -0.12
CA LEU A 44 -1.73 48.52 0.60
C LEU A 44 -3.21 48.49 1.04
N THR A 45 -3.72 49.63 1.52
CA THR A 45 -5.12 49.80 1.93
C THR A 45 -6.08 49.66 0.75
N ILE A 46 -5.77 50.31 -0.38
CA ILE A 46 -6.51 50.17 -1.64
C ILE A 46 -6.44 48.73 -2.15
N SER A 47 -5.26 48.12 -2.16
CA SER A 47 -5.09 46.71 -2.58
C SER A 47 -5.94 45.78 -1.73
N ARG A 48 -5.97 45.98 -0.40
CA ARG A 48 -6.84 45.23 0.51
C ARG A 48 -8.32 45.48 0.25
N MET A 49 -8.76 46.73 0.09
CA MET A 49 -10.16 47.06 -0.20
C MET A 49 -10.63 46.47 -1.54
N VAL A 50 -9.75 46.42 -2.54
CA VAL A 50 -10.01 45.76 -3.83
C VAL A 50 -10.08 44.24 -3.64
N SER A 51 -9.15 43.62 -2.93
CA SER A 51 -9.20 42.18 -2.62
C SER A 51 -10.45 41.80 -1.82
N ASP A 52 -10.79 42.55 -0.77
CA ASP A 52 -11.98 42.33 0.05
C ASP A 52 -13.27 42.53 -0.78
N SER A 53 -13.30 43.48 -1.73
CA SER A 53 -14.43 43.66 -2.66
C SER A 53 -14.52 42.54 -3.71
N VAL A 54 -13.39 42.07 -4.26
CA VAL A 54 -13.36 40.96 -5.22
C VAL A 54 -13.77 39.66 -4.55
N VAL A 55 -13.24 39.35 -3.36
CA VAL A 55 -13.64 38.19 -2.57
C VAL A 55 -15.12 38.28 -2.20
N LYS A 56 -15.63 39.44 -1.77
CA LYS A 56 -17.06 39.63 -1.50
C LYS A 56 -17.92 39.46 -2.75
N GLY A 57 -17.47 39.96 -3.91
CA GLY A 57 -18.16 39.76 -5.19
C GLY A 57 -18.22 38.29 -5.61
N MET A 58 -17.11 37.56 -5.48
CA MET A 58 -17.04 36.12 -5.73
C MET A 58 -17.90 35.32 -4.75
N VAL A 59 -17.87 35.64 -3.45
CA VAL A 59 -18.72 35.01 -2.43
C VAL A 59 -20.19 35.27 -2.72
N ASN A 60 -20.58 36.51 -3.02
CA ASN A 60 -21.94 36.85 -3.40
C ASN A 60 -22.40 36.04 -4.63
N ALA A 61 -21.62 36.03 -5.71
CA ALA A 61 -21.94 35.28 -6.92
C ALA A 61 -22.08 33.76 -6.66
N VAL A 62 -21.19 33.18 -5.84
CA VAL A 62 -21.29 31.77 -5.43
C VAL A 62 -22.50 31.52 -4.54
N THR A 63 -22.90 32.45 -3.67
CA THR A 63 -24.12 32.31 -2.86
C THR A 63 -25.40 32.47 -3.69
N GLU A 64 -25.41 33.34 -4.70
CA GLU A 64 -26.53 33.48 -5.64
C GLU A 64 -26.65 32.26 -6.55
N GLU A 65 -25.54 31.73 -7.06
CA GLU A 65 -25.52 30.47 -7.82
C GLU A 65 -25.96 29.28 -6.96
N ALA A 66 -25.48 29.18 -5.72
CA ALA A 66 -25.90 28.14 -4.78
C ALA A 66 -27.40 28.24 -4.46
N ALA A 67 -27.92 29.44 -4.21
CA ALA A 67 -29.34 29.67 -3.97
C ALA A 67 -30.19 29.30 -5.20
N ALA A 68 -29.75 29.64 -6.41
CA ALA A 68 -30.43 29.25 -7.66
C ALA A 68 -30.44 27.73 -7.85
N ARG A 69 -29.33 27.04 -7.60
CA ARG A 69 -29.23 25.57 -7.66
C ARG A 69 -30.10 24.89 -6.59
N ILE A 70 -30.20 25.45 -5.39
CA ILE A 70 -31.09 24.96 -4.32
C ILE A 70 -32.55 25.14 -4.74
N ALA A 71 -32.95 26.33 -5.21
CA ALA A 71 -34.31 26.58 -5.68
C ALA A 71 -34.72 25.68 -6.86
N GLN A 72 -33.79 25.37 -7.77
CA GLN A 72 -34.00 24.38 -8.82
C GLN A 72 -34.23 22.98 -8.23
N ALA A 73 -33.35 22.51 -7.33
CA ALA A 73 -33.48 21.19 -6.70
C ALA A 73 -34.75 21.05 -5.85
N GLU A 74 -35.21 22.13 -5.20
CA GLU A 74 -36.48 22.16 -4.48
C GLU A 74 -37.69 22.11 -5.43
N ALA A 75 -37.65 22.79 -6.57
CA ALA A 75 -38.68 22.71 -7.60
C ALA A 75 -38.74 21.31 -8.24
N GLU A 76 -37.59 20.69 -8.51
CA GLU A 76 -37.48 19.30 -8.98
C GLU A 76 -38.03 18.33 -7.91
N ALA A 77 -37.69 18.50 -6.64
CA ALA A 77 -38.21 17.67 -5.55
C ALA A 77 -39.74 17.82 -5.36
N VAL A 78 -40.29 19.02 -5.53
CA VAL A 78 -41.75 19.25 -5.51
C VAL A 78 -42.43 18.57 -6.71
N SER A 79 -41.85 18.68 -7.91
CA SER A 79 -42.34 18.00 -9.11
C SER A 79 -42.36 16.47 -8.92
N LEU A 80 -41.24 15.89 -8.46
CA LEU A 80 -41.14 14.46 -8.16
C LEU A 80 -42.16 14.01 -7.12
N LYS A 81 -42.36 14.80 -6.06
CA LYS A 81 -43.32 14.51 -4.98
C LYS A 81 -44.77 14.56 -5.43
N GLU A 82 -45.13 15.49 -6.32
CA GLU A 82 -46.48 15.57 -6.86
C GLU A 82 -46.75 14.46 -7.89
N ARG A 83 -45.75 14.05 -8.70
CA ARG A 83 -45.86 12.82 -9.51
C ARG A 83 -46.06 11.60 -8.61
N LEU A 84 -45.29 11.45 -7.54
CA LEU A 84 -45.38 10.30 -6.63
C LEU A 84 -46.76 10.20 -5.95
N ARG A 85 -47.41 11.32 -5.65
CA ARG A 85 -48.81 11.36 -5.20
C ARG A 85 -49.84 10.86 -6.22
N ILE A 86 -49.58 11.05 -7.51
CA ILE A 86 -50.43 10.48 -8.57
C ILE A 86 -50.32 8.96 -8.55
N TYR A 87 -49.12 8.41 -8.34
CA TYR A 87 -48.92 6.97 -8.14
C TYR A 87 -49.54 6.43 -6.85
N GLU A 88 -49.52 7.17 -5.74
CA GLU A 88 -50.23 6.77 -4.49
C GLU A 88 -51.76 6.70 -4.66
N MET A 89 -52.34 7.48 -5.58
CA MET A 89 -53.76 7.35 -5.96
C MET A 89 -54.00 6.30 -7.06
N GLY A 90 -52.97 5.94 -7.84
CA GLY A 90 -52.95 4.85 -8.83
C GLY A 90 -52.94 3.45 -8.20
N GLY A 91 -53.85 3.20 -7.26
CA GLY A 91 -53.89 1.99 -6.42
C GLY A 91 -54.17 0.70 -7.21
N GLY A 92 -53.11 0.10 -7.76
CA GLY A 92 -53.18 -1.16 -8.52
C GLY A 92 -53.75 -2.34 -7.72
N GLY A 93 -54.36 -3.28 -8.45
CA GLY A 93 -54.66 -4.63 -7.92
C GLY A 93 -56.13 -5.05 -7.80
N ARG A 94 -57.12 -4.24 -8.21
CA ARG A 94 -58.56 -4.61 -8.05
C ARG A 94 -59.49 -4.53 -9.28
N ILE A 95 -58.98 -4.25 -10.47
CA ILE A 95 -59.82 -4.11 -11.68
C ILE A 95 -59.92 -5.41 -12.49
N GLY A 96 -58.85 -6.22 -12.57
CA GLY A 96 -58.80 -7.41 -13.43
C GLY A 96 -59.79 -8.53 -13.07
N GLU A 97 -60.09 -8.73 -11.79
CA GLU A 97 -61.05 -9.76 -11.34
C GLU A 97 -62.50 -9.45 -11.76
N SER A 98 -62.84 -8.18 -11.97
CA SER A 98 -64.18 -7.74 -12.36
C SER A 98 -64.54 -8.19 -13.78
N GLY A 99 -63.67 -7.89 -14.76
CA GLY A 99 -63.92 -8.20 -16.17
C GLY A 99 -63.94 -9.71 -16.46
N LEU A 100 -63.02 -10.46 -15.84
CA LEU A 100 -63.02 -11.93 -15.91
C LEU A 100 -64.30 -12.54 -15.31
N SER A 101 -64.83 -11.96 -14.22
CA SER A 101 -66.09 -12.40 -13.61
C SER A 101 -67.30 -12.09 -14.51
N ARG A 102 -67.31 -10.92 -15.18
CA ARG A 102 -68.34 -10.56 -16.16
C ARG A 102 -68.31 -11.46 -17.39
N LEU A 103 -67.15 -11.67 -18.02
CA LEU A 103 -67.00 -12.56 -19.17
C LEU A 103 -67.43 -14.00 -18.84
N LYS A 104 -67.14 -14.47 -17.63
CA LYS A 104 -67.64 -15.76 -17.14
C LYS A 104 -69.17 -15.80 -17.02
N SER A 105 -69.80 -14.72 -16.52
CA SER A 105 -71.25 -14.61 -16.43
C SER A 105 -71.93 -14.52 -17.81
N LEU A 106 -71.37 -13.75 -18.74
CA LEU A 106 -71.86 -13.62 -20.11
C LEU A 106 -71.73 -14.96 -20.87
N ARG A 107 -70.62 -15.67 -20.68
CA ARG A 107 -70.46 -17.03 -21.23
C ARG A 107 -71.56 -17.97 -20.71
N MET A 108 -71.81 -18.03 -19.40
CA MET A 108 -72.87 -18.88 -18.85
C MET A 108 -74.22 -18.55 -19.48
N SER A 109 -74.54 -17.26 -19.62
CA SER A 109 -75.80 -16.82 -20.25
C SER A 109 -75.88 -17.19 -21.75
N ALA A 110 -74.78 -17.08 -22.51
CA ALA A 110 -74.72 -17.55 -23.89
C ALA A 110 -74.91 -19.08 -23.98
N GLU A 111 -74.25 -19.83 -23.10
CA GLU A 111 -74.31 -21.29 -23.04
C GLU A 111 -75.73 -21.79 -22.66
N GLU A 112 -76.47 -21.03 -21.82
CA GLU A 112 -77.91 -21.21 -21.58
C GLU A 112 -78.77 -20.90 -22.81
N GLN A 113 -78.53 -19.79 -23.53
CA GLN A 113 -79.27 -19.48 -24.77
C GLN A 113 -79.04 -20.53 -25.85
N PHE A 114 -77.81 -21.06 -26.00
CA PHE A 114 -77.55 -22.14 -26.96
C PHE A 114 -78.33 -23.42 -26.65
N GLN A 115 -78.60 -23.76 -25.38
CA GLN A 115 -79.47 -24.89 -25.04
C GLN A 115 -80.95 -24.60 -25.38
N LEU A 116 -81.41 -23.35 -25.26
CA LEU A 116 -82.76 -22.95 -25.66
C LEU A 116 -82.95 -22.99 -27.17
N LEU A 117 -82.06 -22.36 -27.96
CA LEU A 117 -82.08 -22.46 -29.43
C LEU A 117 -82.00 -23.91 -29.91
N LYS A 118 -81.23 -24.76 -29.22
CA LYS A 118 -81.16 -26.19 -29.55
C LYS A 118 -82.49 -26.89 -29.30
N GLY A 119 -83.17 -26.61 -28.19
CA GLY A 119 -84.51 -27.12 -27.91
C GLY A 119 -85.52 -26.71 -28.99
N ASP A 120 -85.53 -25.43 -29.39
CA ASP A 120 -86.40 -24.92 -30.46
C ASP A 120 -86.16 -25.64 -31.81
N VAL A 121 -84.90 -25.99 -32.12
CA VAL A 121 -84.52 -26.73 -33.33
C VAL A 121 -84.89 -28.21 -33.26
N ASP A 122 -84.64 -28.87 -32.12
CA ASP A 122 -84.96 -30.29 -31.91
C ASP A 122 -86.50 -30.50 -31.94
N ASP A 123 -87.31 -29.57 -31.39
CA ASP A 123 -88.77 -29.57 -31.50
C ASP A 123 -89.26 -29.23 -32.93
N GLY A 124 -88.56 -28.36 -33.66
CA GLY A 124 -88.85 -28.02 -35.06
C GLY A 124 -88.59 -29.15 -36.07
N GLY A 125 -87.77 -30.14 -35.71
CA GLY A 125 -87.25 -31.18 -36.60
C GLY A 125 -88.27 -32.18 -37.19
N ASN A 126 -89.56 -32.06 -36.88
CA ASN A 126 -90.61 -33.00 -37.30
C ASN A 126 -91.55 -32.46 -38.41
N SER A 127 -91.27 -31.26 -38.95
CA SER A 127 -92.03 -30.67 -40.06
C SER A 127 -91.64 -31.27 -41.42
N LYS A 128 -92.62 -31.71 -42.22
CA LYS A 128 -92.39 -32.41 -43.50
C LYS A 128 -92.45 -31.48 -44.72
N GLY A 129 -91.29 -30.92 -45.07
CA GLY A 129 -90.90 -30.57 -46.44
C GLY A 129 -91.58 -29.34 -47.05
N PHE A 130 -90.79 -28.29 -47.28
CA PHE A 130 -91.25 -27.05 -47.92
C PHE A 130 -90.77 -26.98 -49.39
N HIS A 131 -91.70 -27.00 -50.35
CA HIS A 131 -91.41 -26.65 -51.75
C HIS A 131 -91.66 -25.16 -51.99
N VAL A 132 -90.61 -24.39 -52.26
CA VAL A 132 -90.75 -22.97 -52.64
C VAL A 132 -91.22 -22.86 -54.09
N ALA A 133 -92.53 -22.69 -54.29
CA ALA A 133 -93.10 -22.30 -55.59
C ALA A 133 -93.37 -20.78 -55.59
N GLY A 134 -92.61 -20.02 -56.38
CA GLY A 134 -92.76 -18.57 -56.48
C GLY A 134 -94.04 -18.14 -57.19
N GLY A 135 -95.11 -17.88 -56.43
CA GLY A 135 -96.42 -17.44 -56.95
C GLY A 135 -96.98 -16.24 -56.19
N LYS A 136 -97.57 -15.28 -56.92
CA LYS A 136 -98.16 -14.07 -56.33
C LYS A 136 -99.42 -14.38 -55.52
N LEU A 137 -99.56 -13.74 -54.35
CA LEU A 137 -100.75 -13.81 -53.49
C LEU A 137 -102.03 -13.34 -54.21
N SER A 138 -103.03 -14.22 -54.30
CA SER A 138 -104.41 -13.86 -54.68
C SER A 138 -105.46 -14.60 -53.83
N LYS A 139 -105.62 -14.14 -52.58
CA LYS A 139 -106.89 -14.08 -51.82
C LYS A 139 -107.91 -15.22 -52.06
N VAL A 140 -107.78 -16.31 -51.31
CA VAL A 140 -108.87 -17.27 -51.05
C VAL A 140 -109.09 -17.39 -49.55
N SER A 141 -110.35 -17.62 -49.13
CA SER A 141 -110.77 -17.70 -47.72
C SER A 141 -111.25 -19.11 -47.38
N GLY A 142 -110.68 -19.74 -46.34
CA GLY A 142 -111.19 -21.00 -45.81
C GLY A 142 -110.37 -21.53 -44.62
N SER A 143 -111.07 -21.97 -43.56
CA SER A 143 -110.59 -22.84 -42.47
C SER A 143 -109.16 -22.65 -41.95
N LEU A 144 -109.01 -21.85 -40.88
CA LEU A 144 -107.76 -21.68 -40.13
C LEU A 144 -107.33 -23.00 -39.44
N GLY A 145 -106.20 -23.58 -39.85
CA GLY A 145 -105.58 -24.72 -39.17
C GLY A 145 -104.72 -24.28 -37.98
N GLN A 146 -104.87 -24.93 -36.81
CA GLN A 146 -104.12 -24.54 -35.60
C GLN A 146 -102.60 -24.78 -35.70
N ASN A 147 -102.14 -25.58 -36.67
CA ASN A 147 -100.74 -25.94 -36.82
C ASN A 147 -99.88 -24.80 -37.38
N GLU A 148 -100.38 -24.05 -38.38
CA GLU A 148 -99.62 -23.01 -39.09
C GLU A 148 -99.28 -21.82 -38.16
N LEU A 149 -100.20 -21.46 -37.26
CA LEU A 149 -99.96 -20.46 -36.21
C LEU A 149 -98.95 -20.94 -35.17
N ASN A 150 -98.82 -22.25 -34.94
CA ASN A 150 -97.89 -22.82 -33.97
C ASN A 150 -96.47 -22.89 -34.54
N GLU A 151 -96.30 -23.21 -35.83
CA GLU A 151 -95.01 -23.09 -36.51
C GLU A 151 -94.52 -21.63 -36.56
N TYR A 152 -95.40 -20.68 -36.87
CA TYR A 152 -95.02 -19.25 -36.88
C TYR A 152 -94.64 -18.73 -35.48
N ALA A 153 -95.33 -19.19 -34.42
CA ALA A 153 -94.96 -18.88 -33.04
C ALA A 153 -93.63 -19.53 -32.62
N SER A 154 -93.27 -20.69 -33.17
CA SER A 154 -91.97 -21.33 -32.94
C SER A 154 -90.83 -20.54 -33.62
N TRP A 155 -91.00 -20.17 -34.89
CA TRP A 155 -90.03 -19.32 -35.60
C TRP A 155 -89.82 -17.96 -34.93
N LEU A 156 -90.89 -17.34 -34.42
CA LEU A 156 -90.79 -16.07 -33.68
C LEU A 156 -90.03 -16.22 -32.35
N ARG A 157 -90.11 -17.39 -31.68
CA ARG A 157 -89.31 -17.71 -30.50
C ARG A 157 -87.83 -17.93 -30.83
N PHE A 158 -87.56 -18.67 -31.90
CA PHE A 158 -86.21 -18.91 -32.38
C PHE A 158 -85.49 -17.59 -32.76
N ASP A 159 -86.17 -16.70 -33.48
CA ASP A 159 -85.66 -15.36 -33.84
C ASP A 159 -85.44 -14.46 -32.61
N GLN A 160 -86.35 -14.50 -31.62
CA GLN A 160 -86.16 -13.80 -30.35
C GLN A 160 -84.93 -14.33 -29.59
N ASN A 161 -84.77 -15.65 -29.48
CA ASN A 161 -83.62 -16.27 -28.83
C ASN A 161 -82.30 -15.96 -29.57
N LEU A 162 -82.31 -15.93 -30.91
CA LEU A 162 -81.19 -15.47 -31.74
C LEU A 162 -80.83 -14.01 -31.45
N SER A 163 -81.82 -13.12 -31.30
CA SER A 163 -81.60 -11.71 -30.97
C SER A 163 -80.99 -11.52 -29.57
N ILE A 164 -81.39 -12.34 -28.58
CA ILE A 164 -80.83 -12.33 -27.23
C ILE A 164 -79.37 -12.80 -27.27
N LEU A 165 -79.07 -13.88 -28.00
CA LEU A 165 -77.71 -14.37 -28.20
C LEU A 165 -76.80 -13.33 -28.89
N ASN A 166 -77.32 -12.61 -29.90
CA ASN A 166 -76.60 -11.52 -30.56
C ASN A 166 -76.28 -10.36 -29.59
N ASN A 167 -77.22 -10.01 -28.71
CA ASN A 167 -76.99 -8.99 -27.67
C ASN A 167 -75.95 -9.43 -26.63
N ILE A 168 -75.91 -10.73 -26.28
CA ILE A 168 -74.87 -11.29 -25.39
C ILE A 168 -73.50 -11.28 -26.09
N MET A 169 -73.43 -11.63 -27.39
CA MET A 169 -72.20 -11.54 -28.20
C MET A 169 -71.64 -10.11 -28.20
N ASN A 170 -72.48 -9.11 -28.46
CA ASN A 170 -72.05 -7.70 -28.43
C ASN A 170 -71.51 -7.29 -27.05
N ALA A 171 -72.19 -7.66 -25.97
CA ALA A 171 -71.73 -7.41 -24.60
C ALA A 171 -70.39 -8.12 -24.27
N VAL A 172 -70.11 -9.28 -24.88
CA VAL A 172 -68.81 -9.95 -24.78
C VAL A 172 -67.73 -9.17 -25.54
N PHE A 173 -68.01 -8.68 -26.75
CA PHE A 173 -67.04 -7.86 -27.49
C PHE A 173 -66.72 -6.54 -26.77
N ASP A 174 -67.72 -5.87 -26.19
CA ASP A 174 -67.52 -4.66 -25.39
C ASP A 174 -66.66 -4.93 -24.14
N GLU A 175 -66.96 -5.98 -23.37
CA GLU A 175 -66.19 -6.32 -22.16
C GLU A 175 -64.76 -6.77 -22.50
N VAL A 176 -64.54 -7.50 -23.61
CA VAL A 176 -63.19 -7.80 -24.13
C VAL A 176 -62.45 -6.53 -24.56
N GLY A 177 -63.12 -5.61 -25.28
CA GLY A 177 -62.55 -4.32 -25.67
C GLY A 177 -62.11 -3.48 -24.46
N ASN A 178 -62.93 -3.46 -23.42
CA ASN A 178 -62.61 -2.81 -22.15
C ASN A 178 -61.38 -3.46 -21.47
N VAL A 179 -61.30 -4.79 -21.39
CA VAL A 179 -60.13 -5.52 -20.84
C VAL A 179 -58.86 -5.25 -21.66
N VAL A 180 -58.95 -5.18 -22.99
CA VAL A 180 -57.82 -4.89 -23.88
C VAL A 180 -57.37 -3.42 -23.84
N SER A 181 -58.29 -2.47 -23.61
CA SER A 181 -57.92 -1.07 -23.41
C SER A 181 -57.25 -0.84 -22.06
N LEU A 182 -57.76 -1.47 -20.98
CA LEU A 182 -57.17 -1.43 -19.64
C LEU A 182 -55.77 -2.07 -19.61
N SER A 183 -55.54 -3.18 -20.33
CA SER A 183 -54.21 -3.81 -20.40
C SER A 183 -53.20 -2.96 -21.16
N LYS A 184 -53.62 -2.25 -22.22
CA LYS A 184 -52.78 -1.26 -22.94
C LYS A 184 -52.40 -0.08 -22.05
N ILE A 185 -53.34 0.47 -21.28
CA ILE A 185 -53.08 1.56 -20.32
C ILE A 185 -52.10 1.09 -19.24
N SER A 186 -52.35 -0.05 -18.61
CA SER A 186 -51.49 -0.61 -17.57
C SER A 186 -50.07 -0.94 -18.09
N HIS A 187 -49.94 -1.41 -19.34
CA HIS A 187 -48.62 -1.61 -19.96
C HIS A 187 -47.87 -0.30 -20.18
N TYR A 188 -48.57 0.76 -20.61
CA TYR A 188 -47.97 2.09 -20.80
C TYR A 188 -47.50 2.70 -19.47
N GLU A 189 -48.31 2.58 -18.41
CA GLU A 189 -47.95 3.01 -17.05
C GLU A 189 -46.75 2.22 -16.50
N TRP A 190 -46.75 0.89 -16.65
CA TRP A 190 -45.64 0.02 -16.24
C TRP A 190 -44.34 0.31 -17.01
N GLN A 191 -44.44 0.60 -18.30
CA GLN A 191 -43.29 0.97 -19.12
C GLN A 191 -42.69 2.30 -18.65
N LYS A 192 -43.52 3.32 -18.39
CA LYS A 192 -43.06 4.60 -17.82
C LYS A 192 -42.47 4.48 -16.44
N GLU A 193 -43.02 3.62 -15.59
CA GLU A 193 -42.44 3.33 -14.27
C GLU A 193 -41.04 2.73 -14.40
N ARG A 194 -40.84 1.79 -15.34
CA ARG A 194 -39.52 1.23 -15.64
C ARG A 194 -38.55 2.28 -16.18
N GLU A 195 -38.95 3.08 -17.16
CA GLU A 195 -38.12 4.16 -17.73
C GLU A 195 -37.67 5.16 -16.66
N PHE A 196 -38.56 5.50 -15.71
CA PHE A 196 -38.23 6.38 -14.58
C PHE A 196 -37.37 5.69 -13.50
N GLN A 197 -37.59 4.40 -13.23
CA GLN A 197 -36.76 3.60 -12.32
C GLN A 197 -35.32 3.48 -12.85
N ASP A 198 -35.16 3.21 -14.16
CA ASP A 198 -33.86 3.17 -14.85
C ASP A 198 -33.16 4.54 -14.81
N GLU A 199 -33.91 5.66 -14.93
CA GLU A 199 -33.37 7.02 -14.78
C GLU A 199 -32.89 7.30 -13.34
N ILE A 200 -33.66 6.91 -12.32
CA ILE A 200 -33.25 7.00 -10.91
C ILE A 200 -31.98 6.18 -10.68
N GLU A 201 -31.92 4.92 -11.13
CA GLU A 201 -30.77 4.06 -10.91
C GLU A 201 -29.52 4.62 -11.61
N ALA A 202 -29.64 5.05 -12.87
CA ALA A 202 -28.56 5.71 -13.60
C ALA A 202 -28.09 7.02 -12.93
N MET A 203 -28.99 7.76 -12.28
CA MET A 203 -28.66 8.96 -11.49
C MET A 203 -27.96 8.61 -10.17
N VAL A 204 -28.43 7.59 -9.44
CA VAL A 204 -27.82 7.12 -8.18
C VAL A 204 -26.42 6.55 -8.43
N ILE A 205 -26.24 5.74 -9.48
CA ILE A 205 -24.93 5.22 -9.89
C ILE A 205 -24.00 6.38 -10.27
N ARG A 206 -24.46 7.33 -11.10
CA ARG A 206 -23.67 8.52 -11.50
C ARG A 206 -23.25 9.37 -10.31
N ASN A 207 -24.15 9.59 -9.34
CA ASN A 207 -23.85 10.34 -8.12
C ASN A 207 -22.88 9.59 -7.21
N SER A 208 -23.02 8.27 -7.07
CA SER A 208 -22.13 7.43 -6.25
C SER A 208 -20.72 7.36 -6.83
N VAL A 209 -20.59 7.11 -8.14
CA VAL A 209 -19.31 7.08 -8.86
C VAL A 209 -18.63 8.46 -8.85
N ARG A 210 -19.40 9.55 -8.90
CA ARG A 210 -18.88 10.91 -8.69
C ARG A 210 -18.38 11.10 -7.26
N GLY A 211 -19.18 10.76 -6.25
CA GLY A 211 -18.77 10.85 -4.84
C GLY A 211 -17.48 10.11 -4.53
N PHE A 212 -17.35 8.85 -4.99
CA PHE A 212 -16.09 8.09 -4.83
C PHE A 212 -14.91 8.70 -5.60
N ARG A 213 -15.13 9.25 -6.81
CA ARG A 213 -14.08 9.96 -7.55
C ARG A 213 -13.61 11.21 -6.80
N ASP A 214 -14.54 12.03 -6.34
CA ASP A 214 -14.26 13.29 -5.68
C ASP A 214 -13.60 13.05 -4.31
N GLU A 215 -14.01 12.00 -3.58
CA GLU A 215 -13.38 11.57 -2.33
C GLU A 215 -11.95 11.01 -2.54
N LEU A 216 -11.75 10.17 -3.56
CA LEU A 216 -10.42 9.64 -3.91
C LEU A 216 -9.48 10.76 -4.39
N GLN A 217 -9.97 11.69 -5.21
CA GLN A 217 -9.23 12.84 -5.69
C GLN A 217 -8.90 13.82 -4.55
N GLY A 218 -9.83 14.04 -3.61
CA GLY A 218 -9.59 14.80 -2.39
C GLY A 218 -8.49 14.18 -1.51
N LYS A 219 -8.57 12.86 -1.25
CA LYS A 219 -7.54 12.12 -0.49
C LYS A 219 -6.18 12.12 -1.21
N LEU A 220 -6.15 12.05 -2.53
CA LEU A 220 -4.92 12.13 -3.32
C LEU A 220 -4.30 13.53 -3.28
N LEU A 221 -5.12 14.59 -3.31
CA LEU A 221 -4.67 15.98 -3.15
C LEU A 221 -4.16 16.25 -1.73
N GLU A 222 -4.81 15.72 -0.70
CA GLU A 222 -4.37 15.83 0.69
C GLU A 222 -3.05 15.06 0.94
N GLN A 223 -2.96 13.81 0.45
CA GLN A 223 -1.71 13.03 0.54
C GLN A 223 -0.57 13.66 -0.25
N SER A 224 -0.81 14.15 -1.48
CA SER A 224 0.23 14.81 -2.27
C SER A 224 0.67 16.15 -1.66
N ALA A 225 -0.23 16.93 -1.07
CA ALA A 225 0.15 18.13 -0.31
C ALA A 225 1.08 17.80 0.87
N LEU A 226 0.79 16.72 1.62
CA LEU A 226 1.62 16.23 2.73
C LEU A 226 2.99 15.72 2.26
N PHE A 227 3.02 14.91 1.19
CA PHE A 227 4.27 14.34 0.64
C PHE A 227 5.15 15.40 -0.05
N TYR A 228 4.62 16.13 -1.04
CA TYR A 228 5.42 17.01 -1.89
C TYR A 228 5.81 18.32 -1.17
N GLY A 229 4.91 18.91 -0.38
CA GLY A 229 5.15 20.21 0.27
C GLY A 229 6.10 20.11 1.48
N GLY A 230 5.79 19.21 2.41
CA GLY A 230 6.52 19.07 3.67
C GLY A 230 7.83 18.28 3.55
N HIS A 231 7.79 17.11 2.91
CA HIS A 231 8.96 16.23 2.86
C HIS A 231 10.08 16.81 2.00
N LYS A 232 9.78 17.29 0.79
CA LYS A 232 10.79 17.78 -0.17
C LYS A 232 11.60 18.97 0.38
N LYS A 233 10.95 19.92 1.07
CA LYS A 233 11.66 21.02 1.78
C LYS A 233 12.57 20.51 2.91
N LYS A 234 12.10 19.55 3.73
CA LYS A 234 12.86 18.99 4.85
C LYS A 234 14.04 18.13 4.38
N GLN A 235 13.87 17.39 3.29
CA GLN A 235 14.89 16.58 2.63
C GLN A 235 15.94 17.46 1.96
N LEU A 236 15.54 18.52 1.23
CA LEU A 236 16.46 19.52 0.66
C LEU A 236 17.27 20.24 1.75
N GLY A 237 16.68 20.53 2.91
CA GLY A 237 17.39 21.07 4.08
C GLY A 237 18.49 20.14 4.58
N LYS A 238 18.17 18.85 4.76
CA LYS A 238 19.16 17.81 5.10
C LYS A 238 20.25 17.65 4.03
N MET A 239 19.87 17.71 2.75
CA MET A 239 20.80 17.64 1.62
C MET A 239 21.86 18.74 1.68
N LYS A 240 21.45 19.98 1.98
CA LYS A 240 22.37 21.11 2.17
C LYS A 240 23.27 20.93 3.41
N GLN A 241 22.76 20.33 4.48
CA GLN A 241 23.57 20.01 5.67
C GLN A 241 24.62 18.90 5.38
N LEU A 242 24.24 17.85 4.65
CA LEU A 242 25.17 16.80 4.20
C LEU A 242 26.23 17.36 3.25
N SER A 243 25.84 18.24 2.32
CA SER A 243 26.76 18.95 1.43
C SER A 243 27.76 19.83 2.20
N GLY A 244 27.29 20.57 3.21
CA GLY A 244 28.17 21.35 4.10
C GLY A 244 29.15 20.48 4.88
N LEU A 245 28.67 19.42 5.54
CA LEU A 245 29.51 18.44 6.25
C LEU A 245 30.54 17.79 5.32
N ARG A 246 30.18 17.49 4.07
CA ARG A 246 31.09 16.94 3.04
C ARG A 246 32.15 17.96 2.61
N GLN A 247 31.85 19.27 2.60
CA GLN A 247 32.83 20.33 2.36
C GLN A 247 33.77 20.55 3.55
N GLU A 248 33.24 20.56 4.78
CA GLU A 248 34.03 20.64 6.01
C GLU A 248 34.99 19.45 6.17
N LEU A 249 34.50 18.24 5.86
CA LEU A 249 35.29 17.01 5.91
C LEU A 249 36.37 16.96 4.82
N ASP A 250 36.10 17.48 3.63
CA ASP A 250 37.07 17.62 2.53
C ASP A 250 38.12 18.72 2.84
N ALA A 251 37.73 19.80 3.53
CA ALA A 251 38.68 20.77 4.07
C ALA A 251 39.60 20.14 5.14
N LEU A 252 39.04 19.39 6.09
CA LEU A 252 39.80 18.63 7.08
C LEU A 252 40.74 17.60 6.42
N SER A 253 40.29 16.92 5.35
CA SER A 253 41.11 15.99 4.57
C SER A 253 42.35 16.68 3.99
N ARG A 254 42.20 17.89 3.43
CA ARG A 254 43.31 18.70 2.93
C ARG A 254 44.25 19.12 4.06
N SER A 255 43.72 19.63 5.18
CA SER A 255 44.51 20.03 6.35
C SER A 255 45.28 18.87 6.99
N LEU A 256 44.75 17.64 6.95
CA LEU A 256 45.44 16.44 7.44
C LEU A 256 46.45 15.87 6.45
N SER A 257 46.49 16.36 5.20
CA SER A 257 47.34 15.86 4.12
C SER A 257 48.59 16.70 3.86
N SER A 258 48.77 17.85 4.52
CA SER A 258 49.99 18.67 4.41
C SER A 258 51.16 18.05 5.21
N PRO A 259 52.31 17.73 4.57
CA PRO A 259 53.48 17.19 5.26
C PRO A 259 54.51 18.30 5.55
N GLU A 260 54.46 18.91 6.74
CA GLU A 260 55.43 19.95 7.09
C GLU A 260 56.04 19.76 8.50
N ILE A 261 57.20 19.09 8.52
CA ILE A 261 58.22 19.28 9.56
C ILE A 261 59.52 19.67 8.87
N VAL A 262 59.59 20.94 8.45
CA VAL A 262 60.85 21.63 8.09
C VAL A 262 60.83 23.02 8.72
N HIS A 263 61.56 23.18 9.83
CA HIS A 263 61.96 24.45 10.45
C HIS A 263 60.96 25.62 10.53
N LEU A 264 60.26 25.73 11.67
CA LEU A 264 59.78 27.03 12.17
C LEU A 264 60.94 27.92 12.63
N PRO A 265 60.91 29.20 12.24
CA PRO A 265 61.04 30.33 13.18
C PRO A 265 59.70 31.11 13.30
N PRO A 266 59.52 31.99 14.30
CA PRO A 266 58.28 31.96 15.07
C PRO A 266 57.35 33.18 14.94
N TYR A 267 56.27 33.11 15.74
CA TYR A 267 55.27 34.12 16.11
C TYR A 267 54.07 34.33 15.18
N MET A 268 52.88 34.24 15.79
CA MET A 268 51.65 34.81 15.27
C MET A 268 51.66 36.33 15.47
N SER A 269 50.94 37.07 14.63
CA SER A 269 49.92 37.99 15.17
C SER A 269 48.82 38.28 14.15
N HIS A 270 47.77 38.91 14.67
CA HIS A 270 46.50 39.26 14.05
C HIS A 270 46.60 40.28 12.90
N GLU A 271 45.53 40.26 12.09
CA GLU A 271 44.83 41.41 11.50
C GLU A 271 45.62 42.45 10.70
N ASP A 272 45.37 42.43 9.38
CA ASP A 272 45.33 43.68 8.62
C ASP A 272 44.24 44.61 9.22
N VAL A 273 44.66 45.74 9.79
CA VAL A 273 44.32 47.08 9.26
C VAL A 273 45.08 48.20 10.02
N GLU A 274 45.97 48.85 9.26
CA GLU A 274 46.43 50.25 9.39
C GLU A 274 47.37 50.78 10.52
N LYS A 275 48.31 51.62 10.04
CA LYS A 275 48.85 52.87 10.64
C LYS A 275 50.01 52.87 11.67
N LYS A 276 51.22 52.74 11.09
CA LYS A 276 52.31 53.77 10.99
C LYS A 276 53.10 54.27 12.24
N ASP A 277 54.41 54.49 12.01
CA ASP A 277 55.40 55.32 12.73
C ASP A 277 55.56 55.13 14.27
N HIS A 278 56.69 54.66 14.81
CA HIS A 278 57.98 55.39 14.79
C HIS A 278 59.21 54.52 15.14
N PHE A 279 60.42 55.09 14.95
CA PHE A 279 61.73 54.47 15.22
C PHE A 279 62.22 54.63 16.67
N HIS A 280 62.98 53.65 17.19
CA HIS A 280 64.42 53.74 17.59
C HIS A 280 64.81 52.63 18.61
N ARG A 281 65.83 51.76 18.39
CA ARG A 281 67.29 51.96 18.17
C ARG A 281 68.14 51.99 19.48
N LYS A 282 68.62 50.82 19.93
CA LYS A 282 70.05 50.45 20.22
C LYS A 282 70.14 49.16 21.08
N ALA A 283 71.16 48.30 21.01
CA ALA A 283 72.18 48.02 19.99
C ALA A 283 73.04 46.78 20.40
N LEU A 284 73.66 46.12 19.41
CA LEU A 284 75.01 45.49 19.34
C LEU A 284 75.69 44.88 20.62
N SER A 285 76.50 43.81 20.54
CA SER A 285 76.94 42.95 19.43
C SER A 285 77.72 41.71 19.94
N ASN A 286 77.61 40.60 19.21
CA ASN A 286 78.63 39.60 18.79
C ASN A 286 80.08 39.84 19.30
N HIS A 287 80.87 38.84 19.72
CA HIS A 287 81.51 37.74 18.94
C HIS A 287 82.24 36.76 19.93
N LEU A 288 82.78 35.56 19.63
CA LEU A 288 82.94 34.69 18.43
C LEU A 288 83.21 33.21 18.86
N SER A 289 83.40 32.31 17.88
CA SER A 289 83.97 30.93 17.98
C SER A 289 85.38 30.90 17.33
N PRO A 290 86.12 29.77 17.14
CA PRO A 290 86.04 28.37 17.64
C PRO A 290 87.36 28.04 18.43
N PRO A 291 88.07 26.87 18.41
CA PRO A 291 87.77 25.48 17.99
C PRO A 291 88.21 24.36 19.00
N ASP A 292 88.06 23.09 18.60
CA ASP A 292 88.63 21.88 19.24
C ASP A 292 90.14 21.69 18.92
N PRO A 293 90.92 20.83 19.64
CA PRO A 293 90.88 19.38 19.37
C PRO A 293 91.11 18.40 20.56
N ILE A 294 90.45 17.24 20.48
CA ILE A 294 90.97 15.85 20.61
C ILE A 294 92.16 15.59 21.59
N GLN A 295 91.98 14.79 22.67
CA GLN A 295 92.29 13.34 22.71
C GLN A 295 92.11 12.67 24.11
N GLU A 296 92.00 11.34 24.09
CA GLU A 296 91.94 10.26 25.11
C GLU A 296 92.78 10.47 26.41
N VAL A 297 92.52 9.79 27.55
CA VAL A 297 92.59 8.32 27.79
C VAL A 297 91.80 7.86 29.03
N ASN A 298 91.28 6.62 28.97
CA ASN A 298 90.77 5.71 30.03
C ASN A 298 90.85 6.16 31.50
N GLY A 299 89.69 6.10 32.20
CA GLY A 299 89.61 6.11 33.67
C GLY A 299 89.65 4.71 34.30
N ASN A 300 89.17 4.58 35.55
CA ASN A 300 88.70 3.31 36.12
C ASN A 300 87.69 3.55 37.29
N HIS A 301 87.05 2.48 37.77
CA HIS A 301 86.04 2.43 38.84
C HIS A 301 86.36 3.20 40.14
N GLY A 302 85.32 3.56 40.92
CA GLY A 302 85.50 3.83 42.36
C GLY A 302 84.34 4.49 43.11
N THR A 303 83.29 3.73 43.46
CA THR A 303 82.17 4.14 44.33
C THR A 303 82.56 4.88 45.63
N ALA A 304 82.05 6.11 45.84
CA ALA A 304 81.94 6.77 47.14
C ALA A 304 80.77 7.78 47.13
N LYS A 305 79.56 7.43 47.53
CA LYS A 305 79.05 7.66 48.91
C LYS A 305 79.51 8.98 49.53
N ASN A 306 78.64 9.99 49.38
CA ASN A 306 78.46 11.22 50.16
C ASN A 306 79.38 11.36 51.38
N ILE A 307 80.39 12.23 51.28
CA ILE A 307 81.09 12.77 52.44
C ILE A 307 80.39 14.09 52.83
N THR A 308 79.77 14.11 54.00
CA THR A 308 79.29 15.35 54.63
C THR A 308 80.47 16.27 54.90
N ALA A 309 80.37 17.52 54.46
CA ALA A 309 81.42 18.54 54.63
C ALA A 309 81.41 19.13 56.06
N GLU A 310 81.87 18.34 57.03
CA GLU A 310 82.26 18.85 58.35
C GLU A 310 83.73 19.27 58.36
N ASN A 311 84.06 20.18 59.29
CA ASN A 311 85.39 20.68 59.65
C ASN A 311 86.04 21.67 58.66
N SER A 312 85.84 22.96 58.96
CA SER A 312 86.87 24.00 58.75
C SER A 312 87.34 24.47 60.13
N ASP A 313 88.56 24.10 60.53
CA ASP A 313 89.11 24.42 61.85
C ASP A 313 89.40 25.94 61.97
N PRO A 314 88.76 26.67 62.90
CA PRO A 314 88.98 28.11 63.07
C PRO A 314 90.39 28.48 63.52
N ALA A 315 91.24 27.53 63.94
CA ALA A 315 92.62 27.80 64.29
C ALA A 315 93.47 28.24 63.07
N GLN A 316 93.24 27.66 61.89
CA GLN A 316 94.09 27.91 60.71
C GLN A 316 93.86 29.31 60.09
N LEU A 317 92.62 29.80 60.12
CA LEU A 317 92.24 31.10 59.56
C LEU A 317 92.84 32.30 60.32
N LYS A 318 93.38 32.08 61.53
CA LYS A 318 93.87 33.16 62.41
C LYS A 318 95.28 33.66 62.07
N HIS A 319 96.00 32.95 61.20
CA HIS A 319 97.38 33.25 60.82
C HIS A 319 97.56 33.73 59.37
N MET A 320 96.49 33.77 58.58
CA MET A 320 96.50 34.32 57.21
C MET A 320 96.40 35.86 57.24
N SER A 321 97.16 36.53 56.37
CA SER A 321 96.95 37.95 56.08
C SER A 321 95.60 38.19 55.39
N LYS A 322 95.15 39.45 55.28
CA LYS A 322 93.86 39.77 54.65
C LYS A 322 93.76 39.25 53.21
N ASP A 323 94.83 39.37 52.44
CA ASP A 323 94.82 38.95 51.03
C ASP A 323 94.89 37.42 50.88
N GLU A 324 95.60 36.72 51.77
CA GLU A 324 95.58 35.26 51.87
C GLU A 324 94.22 34.72 52.33
N LEU A 325 93.55 35.41 53.26
CA LEU A 325 92.20 35.05 53.72
C LEU A 325 91.17 35.24 52.59
N ILE A 326 91.28 36.33 51.82
CA ILE A 326 90.49 36.55 50.61
C ILE A 326 90.80 35.48 49.55
N ALA A 327 92.07 35.12 49.35
CA ALA A 327 92.46 34.05 48.44
C ALA A 327 91.92 32.68 48.87
N HIS A 328 91.95 32.36 50.17
CA HIS A 328 91.39 31.14 50.74
C HIS A 328 89.87 31.05 50.50
N PHE A 329 89.11 32.09 50.88
CA PHE A 329 87.67 32.11 50.62
C PHE A 329 87.33 32.13 49.13
N LYS A 330 88.14 32.74 48.27
CA LYS A 330 87.97 32.71 46.80
C LYS A 330 88.31 31.33 46.22
N ASN A 331 89.24 30.59 46.81
CA ASN A 331 89.57 29.21 46.46
C ASN A 331 88.46 28.24 46.89
N GLU A 332 88.02 28.28 48.16
CA GLU A 332 86.90 27.46 48.62
C GLU A 332 85.59 27.84 47.90
N MET A 333 85.34 29.11 47.59
CA MET A 333 84.18 29.51 46.77
C MET A 333 84.28 29.01 45.32
N THR A 334 85.47 28.94 44.71
CA THR A 334 85.62 28.33 43.36
C THR A 334 85.67 26.80 43.38
N LYS A 335 86.00 26.18 44.51
CA LYS A 335 85.89 24.73 44.74
C LYS A 335 84.44 24.32 45.00
N MET A 336 83.72 25.05 45.85
CA MET A 336 82.28 24.88 46.08
C MET A 336 81.47 25.19 44.81
N LYS A 337 81.88 26.18 44.01
CA LYS A 337 81.33 26.41 42.67
C LYS A 337 81.57 25.22 41.74
N ARG A 338 82.80 24.69 41.63
CA ARG A 338 83.08 23.48 40.82
C ARG A 338 82.30 22.26 41.30
N ASN A 339 82.15 22.07 42.61
CA ASN A 339 81.34 20.98 43.16
C ASN A 339 79.86 21.14 42.81
N HIS A 340 79.32 22.37 42.83
CA HIS A 340 77.96 22.66 42.40
C HIS A 340 77.79 22.48 40.88
N GLU A 341 78.75 22.93 40.07
CA GLU A 341 78.76 22.70 38.61
C GLU A 341 78.84 21.20 38.28
N SER A 342 79.65 20.42 39.02
CA SER A 342 79.70 18.95 38.90
C SER A 342 78.39 18.28 39.32
N PHE A 343 77.77 18.72 40.42
CA PHE A 343 76.49 18.18 40.88
C PHE A 343 75.34 18.53 39.93
N VAL A 344 75.34 19.72 39.34
CA VAL A 344 74.41 20.12 38.28
C VAL A 344 74.66 19.31 37.00
N GLN A 345 75.92 19.01 36.66
CA GLN A 345 76.26 18.14 35.53
C GLN A 345 75.83 16.68 35.78
N GLU A 346 75.99 16.16 36.99
CA GLU A 346 75.51 14.85 37.43
C GLU A 346 73.97 14.77 37.33
N LEU A 347 73.25 15.74 37.94
CA LEU A 347 71.78 15.87 37.79
C LEU A 347 71.32 16.03 36.33
N THR A 348 72.15 16.64 35.48
CA THR A 348 71.85 16.81 34.05
C THR A 348 72.06 15.50 33.28
N GLU A 349 73.11 14.75 33.56
CA GLU A 349 73.35 13.44 32.93
C GLU A 349 72.38 12.38 33.47
N ASP A 350 71.97 12.46 34.74
CA ASP A 350 70.85 11.69 35.31
C ASP A 350 69.54 12.08 34.62
N TYR A 351 69.23 13.36 34.46
CA TYR A 351 68.04 13.79 33.71
C TYR A 351 68.08 13.31 32.25
N PHE A 352 69.22 13.35 31.57
CA PHE A 352 69.34 12.78 30.22
C PHE A 352 69.34 11.26 30.19
N SER A 353 69.81 10.57 31.24
CA SER A 353 69.75 9.11 31.37
C SER A 353 68.34 8.63 31.64
N LEU A 354 67.67 9.21 32.65
CA LEU A 354 66.26 9.00 32.95
C LEU A 354 65.37 9.38 31.76
N ARG A 355 65.70 10.45 31.01
CA ARG A 355 65.02 10.78 29.75
C ARG A 355 65.28 9.76 28.64
N ARG A 356 66.50 9.21 28.51
CA ARG A 356 66.83 8.12 27.56
C ARG A 356 66.19 6.78 27.97
N GLU A 357 65.96 6.55 29.26
CA GLU A 357 65.31 5.36 29.80
C GLU A 357 63.78 5.45 29.68
N TYR A 358 63.20 6.59 30.09
CA TYR A 358 61.82 6.95 29.81
C TYR A 358 61.51 6.88 28.30
N LEU A 359 62.43 7.33 27.43
CA LEU A 359 62.29 7.17 25.97
C LEU A 359 62.52 5.74 25.45
N LYS A 360 63.10 4.82 26.25
CA LYS A 360 63.16 3.38 25.92
C LYS A 360 61.89 2.64 26.36
N GLU A 361 61.31 2.98 27.51
CA GLU A 361 60.01 2.46 27.95
C GLU A 361 58.86 3.00 27.08
N THR A 362 58.81 4.33 26.89
CA THR A 362 57.88 5.01 25.99
C THR A 362 58.12 4.61 24.53
N GLY A 363 59.39 4.40 24.14
CA GLY A 363 59.80 3.97 22.80
C GLY A 363 59.40 2.54 22.43
N ARG A 364 58.83 1.77 23.36
CA ARG A 364 58.18 0.48 23.08
C ARG A 364 56.64 0.53 23.15
N SER A 365 56.02 1.69 23.41
CA SER A 365 54.60 1.73 23.78
C SER A 365 53.74 2.90 23.27
N SER A 366 54.26 4.09 22.91
CA SER A 366 53.37 5.26 22.67
C SER A 366 53.45 6.02 21.33
N SER A 367 54.54 5.99 20.55
CA SER A 367 54.59 6.73 19.28
C SER A 367 53.64 6.13 18.23
N LEU A 368 53.65 4.80 18.10
CA LEU A 368 52.92 4.06 17.06
C LEU A 368 51.39 4.02 17.23
N LYS A 369 50.80 4.68 18.25
CA LYS A 369 49.34 4.76 18.43
C LYS A 369 48.76 6.06 17.87
N LYS A 370 49.31 7.22 18.22
CA LYS A 370 48.82 8.51 17.69
C LYS A 370 48.97 8.56 16.17
N ASP A 371 50.12 8.14 15.64
CA ASP A 371 50.30 8.06 14.19
C ASP A 371 49.34 7.05 13.54
N LYS A 372 49.02 5.92 14.20
CA LYS A 372 48.01 4.98 13.68
C LYS A 372 46.59 5.55 13.72
N GLU A 373 46.23 6.33 14.74
CA GLU A 373 44.92 6.95 14.86
C GLU A 373 44.76 8.09 13.83
N PHE A 374 45.78 8.95 13.67
CA PHE A 374 45.79 9.99 12.63
C PHE A 374 45.90 9.43 11.21
N GLU A 375 46.68 8.37 10.96
CA GLU A 375 46.80 7.74 9.65
C GLU A 375 45.55 6.90 9.31
N ALA A 376 44.88 6.28 10.29
CA ALA A 376 43.58 5.66 10.10
C ALA A 376 42.48 6.71 9.85
N LEU A 377 42.56 7.88 10.50
CA LEU A 377 41.66 8.99 10.23
C LEU A 377 41.90 9.59 8.84
N ARG A 378 43.18 9.81 8.45
CA ARG A 378 43.59 10.26 7.11
C ARG A 378 43.14 9.31 5.99
N LYS A 379 42.94 8.01 6.27
CA LYS A 379 42.39 7.03 5.33
C LYS A 379 40.86 6.99 5.35
N LYS A 380 40.25 6.97 6.54
CA LYS A 380 38.79 6.96 6.71
C LYS A 380 38.09 8.25 6.29
N ILE A 381 38.74 9.41 6.37
CA ILE A 381 38.13 10.68 5.95
C ILE A 381 37.79 10.65 4.45
N PRO A 382 38.72 10.28 3.54
CA PRO A 382 38.39 9.95 2.15
C PRO A 382 37.25 8.93 2.00
N ASP A 383 37.28 7.80 2.73
CA ASP A 383 36.21 6.80 2.64
C ASP A 383 34.82 7.37 3.04
N VAL A 384 34.78 8.25 4.04
CA VAL A 384 33.55 8.94 4.48
C VAL A 384 33.14 10.05 3.52
N ILE A 385 34.07 10.72 2.84
CA ILE A 385 33.74 11.66 1.74
C ILE A 385 33.14 10.90 0.55
N VAL A 386 33.74 9.78 0.15
CA VAL A 386 33.22 8.94 -0.95
C VAL A 386 31.83 8.41 -0.62
N THR A 387 31.61 7.86 0.59
CA THR A 387 30.28 7.38 0.98
C THR A 387 29.27 8.52 1.17
N LEU A 388 29.69 9.75 1.50
CA LEU A 388 28.83 10.94 1.46
C LEU A 388 28.50 11.36 0.01
N ASP A 389 29.44 11.25 -0.93
CA ASP A 389 29.20 11.53 -2.35
C ASP A 389 28.30 10.46 -3.00
N ASP A 390 28.45 9.18 -2.64
CA ASP A 390 27.52 8.11 -3.01
C ASP A 390 26.12 8.40 -2.46
N ILE A 391 26.00 8.75 -1.18
CA ILE A 391 24.72 9.11 -0.55
C ILE A 391 24.11 10.37 -1.18
N LEU A 392 24.91 11.38 -1.52
CA LEU A 392 24.43 12.61 -2.17
C LEU A 392 23.97 12.33 -3.60
N THR A 393 24.71 11.55 -4.39
CA THR A 393 24.33 11.21 -5.77
C THR A 393 23.17 10.23 -5.86
N ASP A 394 23.03 9.28 -4.93
CA ASP A 394 21.83 8.44 -4.82
C ASP A 394 20.61 9.23 -4.34
N ASN A 395 20.76 10.18 -3.40
CA ASN A 395 19.67 11.09 -3.05
C ASN A 395 19.35 12.10 -4.16
N GLU A 396 20.31 12.41 -5.04
CA GLU A 396 20.08 13.24 -6.23
C GLU A 396 19.25 12.46 -7.26
N LYS A 397 19.56 11.18 -7.52
CA LYS A 397 18.68 10.27 -8.29
C LYS A 397 17.27 10.17 -7.70
N VAL A 398 17.16 10.08 -6.37
CA VAL A 398 15.86 10.11 -5.63
C VAL A 398 15.19 11.50 -5.62
N SER A 399 15.88 12.56 -6.06
CA SER A 399 15.27 13.87 -6.34
C SER A 399 15.00 14.08 -7.84
N LEU A 400 15.63 13.30 -8.71
CA LEU A 400 15.48 13.29 -10.18
C LEU A 400 14.30 12.38 -10.57
N VAL A 401 13.17 12.56 -9.87
CA VAL A 401 11.89 11.86 -10.06
C VAL A 401 11.17 12.43 -11.29
N HIS A 402 11.90 12.57 -12.40
CA HIS A 402 11.36 13.08 -13.66
C HIS A 402 10.57 11.97 -14.38
N GLU A 403 11.00 10.71 -14.25
CA GLU A 403 10.34 9.54 -14.83
C GLU A 403 8.89 9.37 -14.34
N ASN A 404 8.62 9.60 -13.04
CA ASN A 404 7.24 9.52 -12.54
C ASN A 404 6.38 10.69 -13.04
N ASP A 405 6.93 11.90 -13.15
CA ASP A 405 6.18 13.06 -13.67
C ASP A 405 5.89 12.85 -15.19
N GLU A 406 6.84 12.34 -15.98
CA GLU A 406 6.62 11.94 -17.38
C GLU A 406 5.62 10.77 -17.52
N ILE A 407 5.67 9.76 -16.65
CA ILE A 407 4.70 8.66 -16.63
C ILE A 407 3.30 9.17 -16.26
N ILE A 408 3.19 10.10 -15.31
CA ILE A 408 1.92 10.71 -14.91
C ILE A 408 1.35 11.57 -16.04
N ASP A 409 2.14 12.43 -16.68
CA ASP A 409 1.65 13.24 -17.82
C ASP A 409 1.42 12.40 -19.08
N SER A 410 2.13 11.29 -19.27
CA SER A 410 1.84 10.28 -20.31
C SER A 410 0.49 9.58 -20.08
N LEU A 411 0.25 9.09 -18.85
CA LEU A 411 -1.03 8.50 -18.46
C LEU A 411 -2.17 9.51 -18.54
N ARG A 412 -1.93 10.76 -18.16
CA ARG A 412 -2.89 11.87 -18.27
C ARG A 412 -3.23 12.18 -19.72
N CYS A 413 -2.25 12.39 -20.59
CA CYS A 413 -2.47 12.58 -22.03
C CYS A 413 -3.24 11.40 -22.65
N ARG A 414 -2.96 10.17 -22.21
CA ARG A 414 -3.69 8.95 -22.63
C ARG A 414 -5.13 8.93 -22.11
N ILE A 415 -5.38 9.37 -20.88
CA ILE A 415 -6.73 9.51 -20.31
C ILE A 415 -7.52 10.61 -21.05
N ASP A 416 -6.93 11.79 -21.25
CA ASP A 416 -7.58 12.92 -21.94
C ASP A 416 -7.90 12.58 -23.40
N SER A 417 -7.02 11.81 -24.07
CA SER A 417 -7.25 11.24 -25.40
C SER A 417 -8.39 10.21 -25.40
N LEU A 418 -8.43 9.29 -24.41
CA LEU A 418 -9.53 8.32 -24.26
C LEU A 418 -10.87 8.98 -23.90
N VAL A 419 -10.87 10.06 -23.12
CA VAL A 419 -12.07 10.87 -22.83
C VAL A 419 -12.56 11.58 -24.08
N SER A 420 -11.64 12.17 -24.87
CA SER A 420 -11.95 12.81 -26.15
C SER A 420 -12.50 11.80 -27.17
N ALA A 421 -11.93 10.60 -27.24
CA ALA A 421 -12.42 9.51 -28.08
C ALA A 421 -13.81 9.03 -27.64
N ASN A 422 -14.05 8.86 -26.33
CA ASN A 422 -15.38 8.53 -25.81
C ASN A 422 -16.42 9.62 -26.11
N TYR A 423 -16.05 10.90 -26.02
CA TYR A 423 -16.92 12.01 -26.43
C TYR A 423 -17.26 11.93 -27.92
N GLY A 424 -16.25 11.72 -28.79
CA GLY A 424 -16.44 11.55 -30.23
C GLY A 424 -17.29 10.33 -30.61
N LEU A 425 -17.11 9.20 -29.91
CA LEU A 425 -17.95 8.01 -30.06
C LEU A 425 -19.39 8.28 -29.62
N LYS A 426 -19.61 8.99 -28.52
CA LYS A 426 -20.94 9.35 -28.02
C LYS A 426 -21.66 10.34 -28.96
N GLU A 427 -20.92 11.27 -29.56
CA GLU A 427 -21.45 12.19 -30.57
C GLU A 427 -21.66 11.51 -31.94
N MET A 428 -20.96 10.41 -32.24
CA MET A 428 -21.32 9.51 -33.35
C MET A 428 -22.58 8.70 -33.06
N LEU A 429 -22.69 8.12 -31.85
CA LEU A 429 -23.86 7.37 -31.43
C LEU A 429 -25.11 8.24 -31.51
N LYS A 430 -25.06 9.46 -30.95
CA LYS A 430 -26.15 10.44 -31.00
C LYS A 430 -26.53 10.90 -32.42
N ARG A 431 -25.59 10.86 -33.38
CA ARG A 431 -25.90 11.06 -34.80
C ARG A 431 -26.54 9.83 -35.43
N LYS A 432 -26.10 8.61 -35.07
CA LYS A 432 -26.73 7.36 -35.55
C LYS A 432 -28.10 7.10 -34.94
N GLU A 433 -28.34 7.48 -33.70
CA GLU A 433 -29.68 7.50 -33.08
C GLU A 433 -30.63 8.39 -33.90
N LYS A 434 -30.23 9.63 -34.21
CA LYS A 434 -31.02 10.53 -35.08
C LYS A 434 -31.17 10.05 -36.52
N GLU A 435 -30.16 9.38 -37.07
CA GLU A 435 -30.23 8.76 -38.39
C GLU A 435 -31.26 7.62 -38.39
N VAL A 436 -31.31 6.82 -37.31
CA VAL A 436 -32.32 5.78 -37.10
C VAL A 436 -33.71 6.38 -36.85
N GLU A 437 -33.87 7.45 -36.06
CA GLU A 437 -35.15 8.17 -35.93
C GLU A 437 -35.66 8.69 -37.29
N PHE A 438 -34.78 9.24 -38.12
CA PHE A 438 -35.10 9.74 -39.45
C PHE A 438 -35.46 8.61 -40.44
N LEU A 439 -34.76 7.47 -40.36
CA LEU A 439 -35.09 6.27 -41.15
C LEU A 439 -36.39 5.61 -40.68
N LEU A 440 -36.66 5.56 -39.37
CA LEU A 440 -37.94 5.10 -38.82
C LEU A 440 -39.10 6.01 -39.22
N SER A 441 -38.88 7.33 -39.26
CA SER A 441 -39.87 8.30 -39.73
C SER A 441 -40.21 8.08 -41.21
N GLN A 442 -39.20 7.87 -42.06
CA GLN A 442 -39.41 7.48 -43.47
C GLN A 442 -40.08 6.10 -43.59
N LEU A 443 -39.74 5.14 -42.74
CA LEU A 443 -40.38 3.83 -42.73
C LEU A 443 -41.87 3.93 -42.34
N SER A 444 -42.23 4.82 -41.41
CA SER A 444 -43.63 5.12 -41.08
C SER A 444 -44.37 5.67 -42.30
N SER A 445 -43.86 6.74 -42.94
CA SER A 445 -44.53 7.31 -44.13
C SER A 445 -44.63 6.31 -45.29
N VAL A 446 -43.60 5.47 -45.52
CA VAL A 446 -43.63 4.41 -46.53
C VAL A 446 -44.60 3.27 -46.16
N THR A 447 -44.79 2.99 -44.86
CA THR A 447 -45.80 2.02 -44.39
C THR A 447 -47.21 2.59 -44.49
N GLU A 448 -47.39 3.88 -44.23
CA GLU A 448 -48.66 4.62 -44.42
C GLU A 448 -49.04 4.68 -45.91
N GLU A 449 -48.10 4.99 -46.80
CA GLU A 449 -48.27 4.91 -48.25
C GLU A 449 -48.60 3.47 -48.71
N MET A 450 -47.92 2.45 -48.17
CA MET A 450 -48.29 1.05 -48.44
C MET A 450 -49.68 0.68 -47.92
N SER A 451 -50.14 1.24 -46.80
CA SER A 451 -51.49 1.02 -46.29
C SER A 451 -52.57 1.66 -47.19
N HIS A 452 -52.32 2.86 -47.70
CA HIS A 452 -53.17 3.50 -48.71
C HIS A 452 -53.18 2.74 -50.04
N ASN A 453 -52.04 2.15 -50.44
CA ASN A 453 -51.93 1.29 -51.62
C ASN A 453 -52.56 -0.10 -51.43
N SER A 454 -52.71 -0.60 -50.20
CA SER A 454 -53.58 -1.75 -49.91
C SER A 454 -55.03 -1.35 -50.12
N LEU A 455 -55.50 -0.29 -49.44
CA LEU A 455 -56.90 0.15 -49.52
C LEU A 455 -57.35 0.43 -50.97
N SER A 456 -56.49 1.05 -51.80
CA SER A 456 -56.81 1.29 -53.21
C SER A 456 -56.80 0.02 -54.05
N LYS A 457 -55.94 -0.96 -53.74
CA LYS A 457 -55.92 -2.28 -54.38
C LYS A 457 -57.14 -3.12 -53.99
N ASP A 458 -57.56 -3.05 -52.73
CA ASP A 458 -58.73 -3.78 -52.23
C ASP A 458 -60.01 -3.24 -52.90
N ASN A 459 -60.17 -1.92 -53.00
CA ASN A 459 -61.23 -1.28 -53.79
C ASN A 459 -61.20 -1.66 -55.29
N LEU A 460 -60.01 -1.78 -55.89
CA LEU A 460 -59.87 -2.23 -57.29
C LEU A 460 -60.23 -3.71 -57.46
N SER A 461 -60.03 -4.54 -56.43
CA SER A 461 -60.48 -5.94 -56.43
C SER A 461 -61.99 -6.04 -56.36
N GLU A 462 -62.65 -5.25 -55.51
CA GLU A 462 -64.11 -5.17 -55.41
C GLU A 462 -64.73 -4.71 -56.75
N GLN A 463 -64.14 -3.71 -57.41
CA GLN A 463 -64.55 -3.27 -58.75
C GLN A 463 -64.33 -4.33 -59.84
N MET A 464 -63.31 -5.19 -59.71
CA MET A 464 -63.13 -6.32 -60.64
C MET A 464 -64.18 -7.41 -60.42
N GLU A 465 -64.57 -7.72 -59.19
CA GLU A 465 -65.65 -8.67 -58.90
C GLU A 465 -67.02 -8.14 -59.37
N GLU A 466 -67.30 -6.84 -59.20
CA GLU A 466 -68.50 -6.18 -59.76
C GLU A 466 -68.53 -6.26 -61.30
N LEU A 467 -67.43 -5.92 -61.97
CA LEU A 467 -67.32 -6.01 -63.43
C LEU A 467 -67.37 -7.46 -63.96
N GLU A 468 -66.87 -8.46 -63.22
CA GLU A 468 -67.04 -9.86 -63.60
C GLU A 468 -68.51 -10.29 -63.46
N CYS A 469 -69.22 -9.88 -62.41
CA CYS A 469 -70.66 -10.13 -62.27
C CYS A 469 -71.44 -9.53 -63.46
N ASP A 470 -71.20 -8.27 -63.80
CA ASP A 470 -71.84 -7.59 -64.93
C ASP A 470 -71.52 -8.27 -66.27
N LEU A 471 -70.27 -8.72 -66.46
CA LEU A 471 -69.87 -9.48 -67.66
C LEU A 471 -70.67 -10.80 -67.80
N GLN A 472 -70.85 -11.54 -66.70
CA GLN A 472 -71.63 -12.79 -66.72
C GLN A 472 -73.13 -12.50 -66.95
N VAL A 473 -73.67 -11.42 -66.38
CA VAL A 473 -75.06 -10.99 -66.63
C VAL A 473 -75.27 -10.58 -68.09
N ALA A 474 -74.39 -9.76 -68.66
CA ALA A 474 -74.46 -9.35 -70.06
C ALA A 474 -74.31 -10.53 -71.02
N LYS A 475 -73.42 -11.49 -70.71
CA LYS A 475 -73.26 -12.73 -71.47
C LYS A 475 -74.51 -13.62 -71.42
N MET A 476 -75.16 -13.71 -70.26
CA MET A 476 -76.42 -14.42 -70.09
C MET A 476 -77.56 -13.72 -70.87
N GLU A 477 -77.61 -12.38 -70.87
CA GLU A 477 -78.58 -11.63 -71.67
C GLU A 477 -78.36 -11.84 -73.18
N VAL A 478 -77.11 -11.85 -73.65
CA VAL A 478 -76.78 -12.18 -75.06
C VAL A 478 -77.23 -13.60 -75.41
N SER A 479 -76.93 -14.61 -74.58
CA SER A 479 -77.38 -15.99 -74.83
C SER A 479 -78.90 -16.09 -74.93
N ILE A 480 -79.64 -15.47 -74.00
CA ILE A 480 -81.11 -15.44 -74.01
C ILE A 480 -81.64 -14.70 -75.25
N ARG A 481 -80.96 -13.62 -75.67
CA ARG A 481 -81.32 -12.84 -76.88
C ARG A 481 -81.10 -13.66 -78.16
N GLU A 482 -80.00 -14.40 -78.24
CA GLU A 482 -79.68 -15.30 -79.35
C GLU A 482 -80.68 -16.46 -79.43
N ASP A 483 -81.05 -17.09 -78.31
CA ASP A 483 -82.08 -18.13 -78.27
C ASP A 483 -83.45 -17.59 -78.74
N ILE A 484 -83.86 -16.41 -78.28
CA ILE A 484 -85.12 -15.77 -78.69
C ILE A 484 -85.14 -15.48 -80.20
N TYR A 485 -84.07 -14.89 -80.75
CA TYR A 485 -83.98 -14.67 -82.20
C TYR A 485 -83.87 -15.98 -82.98
N GLY A 486 -83.16 -16.99 -82.46
CA GLY A 486 -83.05 -18.32 -83.05
C GLY A 486 -84.39 -19.07 -83.13
N CYS A 487 -85.27 -18.89 -82.14
CA CYS A 487 -86.65 -19.35 -82.20
C CYS A 487 -87.47 -18.57 -83.24
N PHE A 488 -87.34 -17.24 -83.29
CA PHE A 488 -88.12 -16.40 -84.21
C PHE A 488 -87.76 -16.63 -85.69
N VAL A 489 -86.47 -16.72 -86.01
CA VAL A 489 -85.97 -17.03 -87.37
C VAL A 489 -86.42 -18.42 -87.81
N ARG A 490 -86.44 -19.41 -86.90
CA ARG A 490 -86.91 -20.76 -87.19
C ARG A 490 -88.40 -20.78 -87.56
N GLY A 491 -89.24 -20.15 -86.75
CA GLY A 491 -90.68 -20.02 -87.03
C GLY A 491 -91.00 -19.25 -88.31
N LEU A 492 -90.17 -18.27 -88.70
CA LEU A 492 -90.27 -17.62 -90.02
C LEU A 492 -89.85 -18.55 -91.16
N MET A 493 -88.77 -19.32 -90.99
CA MET A 493 -88.28 -20.26 -92.00
C MET A 493 -89.27 -21.40 -92.26
N ASP A 494 -89.86 -21.97 -91.21
CA ASP A 494 -90.91 -22.99 -91.32
C ASP A 494 -92.13 -22.45 -92.09
N LYS A 495 -92.50 -21.18 -91.87
CA LYS A 495 -93.60 -20.52 -92.59
C LYS A 495 -93.26 -20.21 -94.06
N ILE A 496 -92.04 -19.77 -94.35
CA ILE A 496 -91.58 -19.54 -95.74
C ILE A 496 -91.57 -20.84 -96.52
N LYS A 497 -91.10 -21.93 -95.89
CA LYS A 497 -91.12 -23.28 -96.49
C LYS A 497 -92.54 -23.68 -96.89
N TRP A 498 -93.51 -23.56 -95.98
CA TRP A 498 -94.92 -23.89 -96.26
C TRP A 498 -95.48 -23.11 -97.46
N HIS A 499 -95.17 -21.82 -97.58
CA HIS A 499 -95.60 -21.00 -98.73
C HIS A 499 -94.92 -21.36 -100.06
N MET A 500 -93.70 -21.91 -100.06
CA MET A 500 -93.07 -22.41 -101.30
C MET A 500 -93.69 -23.74 -101.76
N GLU A 501 -93.97 -24.65 -100.82
CA GLU A 501 -94.62 -25.93 -101.10
C GLU A 501 -96.06 -25.73 -101.65
N ASP A 502 -96.74 -24.67 -101.24
CA ASP A 502 -98.05 -24.23 -101.76
C ASP A 502 -97.95 -23.66 -103.20
N MET A 503 -96.94 -22.83 -103.47
CA MET A 503 -96.75 -22.18 -104.78
C MET A 503 -96.33 -23.14 -105.90
N ASP A 504 -95.52 -24.16 -105.61
CA ASP A 504 -95.17 -25.19 -106.60
C ASP A 504 -96.41 -25.98 -107.07
N MET A 505 -97.37 -26.20 -106.17
CA MET A 505 -98.64 -26.87 -106.49
C MET A 505 -99.54 -26.01 -107.40
N GLU A 506 -99.64 -24.70 -107.17
CA GLU A 506 -100.33 -23.79 -108.09
C GLU A 506 -99.65 -23.74 -109.46
N SER A 507 -98.31 -23.68 -109.50
CA SER A 507 -97.56 -23.59 -110.75
C SER A 507 -97.75 -24.81 -111.67
N LEU A 508 -97.91 -26.01 -111.09
CA LEU A 508 -98.18 -27.22 -111.87
C LEU A 508 -99.57 -27.18 -112.53
N ALA A 509 -100.60 -26.71 -111.82
CA ALA A 509 -101.96 -26.64 -112.34
C ALA A 509 -102.11 -25.65 -113.52
N VAL A 510 -101.34 -24.56 -113.54
CA VAL A 510 -101.35 -23.57 -114.63
C VAL A 510 -100.74 -24.13 -115.92
N LEU A 511 -99.70 -24.97 -115.82
CA LEU A 511 -99.03 -25.55 -116.98
C LEU A 511 -99.92 -26.52 -117.76
N GLU A 512 -100.70 -27.36 -117.06
CA GLU A 512 -101.66 -28.27 -117.69
C GLU A 512 -102.74 -27.50 -118.49
N PHE A 513 -103.23 -26.39 -117.95
CA PHE A 513 -104.27 -25.57 -118.60
C PHE A 513 -103.79 -24.95 -119.92
N CYS A 514 -102.56 -24.42 -119.95
CA CYS A 514 -101.99 -23.79 -121.14
C CYS A 514 -101.79 -24.77 -122.32
N GLN A 515 -101.49 -26.05 -122.03
CA GLN A 515 -101.25 -27.05 -123.07
C GLN A 515 -102.51 -27.40 -123.88
N ILE A 516 -103.70 -27.27 -123.25
CA ILE A 516 -104.99 -27.53 -123.91
C ILE A 516 -105.26 -26.45 -124.97
N VAL A 517 -105.09 -25.17 -124.63
CA VAL A 517 -105.47 -24.03 -125.49
C VAL A 517 -104.68 -24.00 -126.80
N PHE A 518 -103.37 -24.25 -126.76
CA PHE A 518 -102.51 -24.23 -127.95
C PHE A 518 -102.81 -25.34 -128.98
N THR A 519 -103.45 -26.43 -128.56
CA THR A 519 -103.76 -27.57 -129.44
C THR A 519 -104.96 -27.29 -130.36
N GLU A 520 -105.86 -26.39 -129.96
CA GLU A 520 -107.11 -26.14 -130.70
C GLU A 520 -106.94 -25.06 -131.79
N ALA A 521 -106.09 -24.07 -131.57
CA ALA A 521 -105.94 -22.89 -132.43
C ALA A 521 -105.31 -23.14 -133.83
N VAL A 522 -104.82 -24.35 -134.10
CA VAL A 522 -104.01 -24.65 -135.31
C VAL A 522 -104.87 -25.16 -136.50
N LYS A 523 -106.18 -25.39 -136.31
CA LYS A 523 -107.03 -26.07 -137.31
C LYS A 523 -107.67 -25.18 -138.38
N ASP A 524 -107.77 -23.87 -138.17
CA ASP A 524 -108.88 -23.07 -138.75
C ASP A 524 -108.44 -21.94 -139.72
N GLY A 525 -107.38 -22.15 -140.51
CA GLY A 525 -106.78 -21.10 -141.36
C GLY A 525 -106.32 -21.54 -142.75
N LEU A 526 -107.24 -21.68 -143.71
CA LEU A 526 -106.95 -21.93 -145.13
C LEU A 526 -107.90 -21.15 -146.07
N ASP A 527 -107.44 -20.93 -147.30
CA ASP A 527 -108.18 -20.46 -148.50
C ASP A 527 -108.79 -19.04 -148.56
N SER A 528 -108.28 -18.21 -149.50
CA SER A 528 -109.05 -17.71 -150.69
C SER A 528 -108.26 -16.68 -151.52
N THR A 529 -108.67 -16.41 -152.77
CA THR A 529 -107.74 -15.94 -153.84
C THR A 529 -108.34 -15.18 -155.04
N GLN A 530 -107.58 -14.19 -155.56
CA GLN A 530 -107.24 -13.97 -157.01
C GLN A 530 -108.21 -13.27 -158.03
N ARG A 531 -107.61 -12.42 -158.91
CA ARG A 531 -108.11 -11.68 -160.14
C ARG A 531 -108.97 -10.41 -159.90
N GLY A 532 -108.93 -9.32 -160.69
CA GLY A 532 -108.04 -8.85 -161.80
C GLY A 532 -108.78 -8.40 -163.09
N VAL A 533 -108.38 -7.30 -163.78
CA VAL A 533 -108.60 -6.93 -165.24
C VAL A 533 -108.27 -5.44 -165.61
N ASP A 534 -107.76 -5.23 -166.84
CA ASP A 534 -107.66 -4.05 -167.77
C ASP A 534 -107.07 -2.64 -167.43
N ASP A 535 -105.75 -2.48 -167.57
CA ASP A 535 -105.06 -1.80 -168.71
C ASP A 535 -105.54 -0.48 -169.36
N SER A 536 -106.33 0.38 -168.71
CA SER A 536 -106.45 1.80 -169.15
C SER A 536 -106.48 2.85 -168.05
N ASP A 537 -106.70 2.46 -166.79
CA ASP A 537 -106.25 3.24 -165.64
C ASP A 537 -104.75 3.05 -165.35
N LEU A 538 -104.08 2.12 -166.06
CA LEU A 538 -102.72 1.65 -165.76
C LEU A 538 -101.67 2.78 -165.71
N GLU A 539 -101.74 3.78 -166.59
CA GLU A 539 -100.76 4.89 -166.56
C GLU A 539 -100.96 5.83 -165.35
N PHE A 540 -102.22 6.01 -164.91
CA PHE A 540 -102.54 6.76 -163.70
C PHE A 540 -102.18 5.97 -162.43
N ILE A 541 -102.42 4.66 -162.44
CA ILE A 541 -101.99 3.72 -161.39
C ILE A 541 -100.47 3.70 -161.30
N LEU A 542 -99.74 3.53 -162.40
CA LEU A 542 -98.27 3.51 -162.42
C LEU A 542 -97.66 4.83 -161.91
N MET A 543 -98.28 5.99 -162.20
CA MET A 543 -97.79 7.27 -161.64
C MET A 543 -98.12 7.43 -160.14
N GLN A 544 -99.23 6.86 -159.66
CA GLN A 544 -99.53 6.76 -158.23
C GLN A 544 -98.59 5.77 -157.52
N GLU A 545 -98.35 4.59 -158.10
CA GLU A 545 -97.43 3.59 -157.57
C GLU A 545 -95.99 4.10 -157.54
N LEU A 546 -95.51 4.84 -158.55
CA LEU A 546 -94.20 5.49 -158.50
C LEU A 546 -94.10 6.51 -157.36
N ARG A 547 -95.16 7.28 -157.08
CA ARG A 547 -95.21 8.16 -155.90
C ARG A 547 -95.26 7.35 -154.60
N GLY A 548 -96.03 6.26 -154.57
CA GLY A 548 -96.12 5.31 -153.46
C GLY A 548 -94.76 4.72 -153.11
N VAL A 549 -94.06 4.13 -154.08
CA VAL A 549 -92.73 3.52 -153.92
C VAL A 549 -91.66 4.53 -153.52
N ILE A 550 -91.73 5.78 -154.00
CA ILE A 550 -90.79 6.85 -153.57
C ILE A 550 -91.09 7.30 -152.13
N LEU A 551 -92.36 7.45 -151.74
CA LEU A 551 -92.75 7.75 -150.36
C LEU A 551 -92.44 6.58 -149.42
N GLU A 552 -92.73 5.36 -149.82
CA GLU A 552 -92.45 4.14 -149.05
C GLU A 552 -90.94 3.89 -148.91
N GLY A 553 -90.16 4.13 -149.98
CA GLY A 553 -88.70 4.05 -149.94
C GLY A 553 -88.07 5.11 -149.03
N THR A 554 -88.59 6.34 -149.03
CA THR A 554 -88.12 7.41 -148.12
C THR A 554 -88.57 7.17 -146.68
N ILE A 555 -89.78 6.67 -146.45
CA ILE A 555 -90.28 6.26 -145.13
C ILE A 555 -89.47 5.08 -144.58
N LYS A 556 -89.22 4.02 -145.37
CA LYS A 556 -88.37 2.89 -144.97
C LYS A 556 -86.93 3.30 -144.68
N SER A 557 -86.39 4.26 -145.43
CA SER A 557 -85.06 4.84 -145.16
C SER A 557 -85.04 5.63 -143.84
N ALA A 558 -86.07 6.45 -143.58
CA ALA A 558 -86.21 7.19 -142.33
C ALA A 558 -86.43 6.27 -141.12
N ASP A 559 -87.28 5.25 -141.25
CA ASP A 559 -87.55 4.24 -140.22
C ASP A 559 -86.31 3.40 -139.90
N ALA A 560 -85.54 2.99 -140.92
CA ALA A 560 -84.24 2.34 -140.71
C ALA A 560 -83.25 3.25 -139.97
N ALA A 561 -83.24 4.56 -140.25
CA ALA A 561 -82.42 5.53 -139.54
C ALA A 561 -82.89 5.74 -138.08
N ILE A 562 -84.20 5.78 -137.83
CA ILE A 562 -84.80 5.85 -136.49
C ILE A 562 -84.49 4.59 -135.69
N CYS A 563 -84.65 3.41 -136.28
CA CYS A 563 -84.30 2.12 -135.65
C CYS A 563 -82.80 2.00 -135.34
N LEU A 564 -81.92 2.52 -136.21
CA LEU A 564 -80.49 2.59 -135.94
C LEU A 564 -80.16 3.58 -134.82
N GLY A 565 -80.85 4.72 -134.76
CA GLY A 565 -80.72 5.70 -133.68
C GLY A 565 -81.17 5.14 -132.33
N LYS A 566 -82.34 4.49 -132.30
CA LYS A 566 -82.90 3.80 -131.13
C LYS A 566 -81.94 2.73 -130.61
N ARG A 567 -81.44 1.84 -131.46
CA ARG A 567 -80.48 0.80 -131.06
C ARG A 567 -79.20 1.39 -130.47
N LYS A 568 -78.65 2.44 -131.08
CA LYS A 568 -77.46 3.14 -130.55
C LYS A 568 -77.71 3.80 -129.19
N TYR A 569 -78.93 4.28 -128.94
CA TYR A 569 -79.34 4.81 -127.64
C TYR A 569 -79.49 3.69 -126.60
N GLU A 570 -80.13 2.57 -126.95
CA GLU A 570 -80.28 1.40 -126.08
C GLU A 570 -78.91 0.80 -125.71
N GLU A 571 -78.02 0.62 -126.69
CA GLU A 571 -76.63 0.19 -126.46
C GLU A 571 -75.84 1.17 -125.58
N GLU A 572 -76.16 2.47 -125.59
CA GLU A 572 -75.48 3.49 -124.76
C GLU A 572 -76.06 3.56 -123.35
N PHE A 573 -77.38 3.42 -123.21
CA PHE A 573 -78.09 3.30 -121.95
C PHE A 573 -77.62 2.06 -121.17
N GLU A 574 -77.55 0.89 -121.80
CA GLU A 574 -77.00 -0.33 -121.17
C GLU A 574 -75.51 -0.15 -120.79
N ARG A 575 -74.72 0.56 -121.61
CA ARG A 575 -73.35 0.94 -121.25
C ARG A 575 -73.30 1.88 -120.04
N ARG A 576 -74.25 2.82 -119.88
CA ARG A 576 -74.37 3.66 -118.67
C ARG A 576 -74.74 2.84 -117.43
N VAL A 577 -75.77 2.00 -117.51
CA VAL A 577 -76.23 1.16 -116.39
C VAL A 577 -75.12 0.20 -115.94
N SER A 578 -74.39 -0.41 -116.89
CA SER A 578 -73.22 -1.25 -116.60
C SER A 578 -72.08 -0.45 -115.94
N LEU A 579 -71.77 0.75 -116.44
CA LEU A 579 -70.77 1.65 -115.83
C LEU A 579 -71.17 2.06 -114.42
N GLU A 580 -72.41 2.49 -114.20
CA GLU A 580 -72.95 2.91 -112.90
C GLU A 580 -72.96 1.76 -111.89
N ALA A 581 -73.33 0.55 -112.32
CA ALA A 581 -73.22 -0.66 -111.50
C ALA A 581 -71.75 -0.99 -111.13
N SER A 582 -70.79 -0.73 -112.02
CA SER A 582 -69.36 -0.88 -111.72
C SER A 582 -68.83 0.19 -110.75
N VAL A 583 -69.26 1.45 -110.91
CA VAL A 583 -68.93 2.56 -110.00
C VAL A 583 -69.50 2.29 -108.62
N SER A 584 -70.75 1.81 -108.51
CA SER A 584 -71.35 1.44 -107.22
C SER A 584 -70.61 0.29 -106.53
N LYS A 585 -70.09 -0.69 -107.28
CA LYS A 585 -69.22 -1.75 -106.73
C LYS A 585 -67.89 -1.19 -106.23
N ILE A 586 -67.21 -0.36 -107.03
CA ILE A 586 -65.94 0.28 -106.64
C ILE A 586 -66.13 1.16 -105.40
N GLN A 587 -67.20 1.94 -105.34
CA GLN A 587 -67.52 2.79 -104.19
C GLN A 587 -67.73 1.98 -102.91
N LYS A 588 -68.40 0.82 -102.98
CA LYS A 588 -68.59 -0.08 -101.83
C LYS A 588 -67.29 -0.73 -101.33
N VAL A 589 -66.37 -1.05 -102.25
CA VAL A 589 -65.03 -1.53 -101.88
C VAL A 589 -64.25 -0.41 -101.18
N LEU A 590 -64.24 0.79 -101.76
CA LEU A 590 -63.56 1.95 -101.18
C LEU A 590 -64.10 2.34 -99.79
N THR A 591 -65.40 2.22 -99.52
CA THR A 591 -65.94 2.49 -98.17
C THR A 591 -65.44 1.46 -97.15
N LEU A 592 -65.39 0.17 -97.50
CA LEU A 592 -64.87 -0.87 -96.61
C LEU A 592 -63.36 -0.70 -96.37
N GLU A 593 -62.60 -0.38 -97.42
CA GLU A 593 -61.16 -0.13 -97.34
C GLU A 593 -60.84 1.11 -96.49
N VAL A 594 -61.69 2.14 -96.51
CA VAL A 594 -61.61 3.29 -95.58
C VAL A 594 -61.97 2.90 -94.14
N GLU A 595 -63.02 2.10 -93.93
CA GLU A 595 -63.39 1.60 -92.59
C GLU A 595 -62.29 0.73 -91.95
N GLU A 596 -61.65 -0.13 -92.74
CA GLU A 596 -60.48 -0.91 -92.31
C GLU A 596 -59.26 -0.03 -92.05
N MET A 597 -58.97 0.96 -92.91
CA MET A 597 -57.89 1.93 -92.69
C MET A 597 -58.11 2.79 -91.44
N GLU A 598 -59.33 3.22 -91.15
CA GLU A 598 -59.63 3.89 -89.88
C GLU A 598 -59.44 2.96 -88.68
N LYS A 599 -59.89 1.70 -88.76
CA LYS A 599 -59.72 0.71 -87.69
C LYS A 599 -58.23 0.48 -87.41
N LEU A 600 -57.42 0.27 -88.46
CA LEU A 600 -55.98 0.10 -88.36
C LEU A 600 -55.30 1.37 -87.80
N ASN A 601 -55.78 2.56 -88.14
CA ASN A 601 -55.28 3.82 -87.59
C ASN A 601 -55.59 3.96 -86.08
N ARG A 602 -56.78 3.53 -85.62
CA ARG A 602 -57.13 3.48 -84.19
C ARG A 602 -56.24 2.47 -83.43
N GLU A 603 -56.02 1.28 -84.00
CA GLU A 603 -55.13 0.25 -83.45
C GLU A 603 -53.66 0.72 -83.39
N MET A 604 -53.18 1.39 -84.44
CA MET A 604 -51.84 1.98 -84.50
C MET A 604 -51.64 3.08 -83.43
N LEU A 605 -52.64 3.93 -83.21
CA LEU A 605 -52.61 4.96 -82.15
C LEU A 605 -52.48 4.32 -80.76
N LEU A 606 -53.23 3.24 -80.53
CA LEU A 606 -53.23 2.51 -79.27
C LEU A 606 -51.88 1.79 -79.04
N CYS A 607 -51.33 1.14 -80.06
CA CYS A 607 -49.97 0.59 -80.03
C CYS A 607 -48.89 1.65 -79.77
N SER A 608 -49.01 2.87 -80.32
CA SER A 608 -48.10 3.97 -80.00
C SER A 608 -48.20 4.40 -78.52
N SER A 609 -49.40 4.45 -77.94
CA SER A 609 -49.56 4.76 -76.52
C SER A 609 -48.91 3.70 -75.62
N LEU A 610 -49.13 2.41 -75.91
CA LEU A 610 -48.54 1.28 -75.17
C LEU A 610 -47.02 1.21 -75.32
N MET A 611 -46.46 1.56 -76.49
CA MET A 611 -45.00 1.63 -76.63
C MET A 611 -44.38 2.76 -75.80
N GLU A 612 -45.02 3.93 -75.72
CA GLU A 612 -44.51 5.04 -74.89
C GLU A 612 -44.70 4.76 -73.39
N GLU A 613 -45.64 3.90 -72.98
CA GLU A 613 -45.77 3.40 -71.61
C GLU A 613 -44.75 2.31 -71.27
N ASN A 614 -44.56 1.29 -72.13
CA ASN A 614 -43.50 0.30 -71.96
C ASN A 614 -42.12 0.94 -71.85
N LYS A 615 -41.85 1.96 -72.66
CA LYS A 615 -40.61 2.75 -72.61
C LYS A 615 -40.45 3.55 -71.31
N LYS A 616 -41.54 4.00 -70.67
CA LYS A 616 -41.48 4.60 -69.32
C LYS A 616 -41.16 3.53 -68.27
N LEU A 617 -41.80 2.36 -68.35
CA LEU A 617 -41.55 1.22 -67.45
C LEU A 617 -40.10 0.72 -67.55
N GLU A 618 -39.55 0.60 -68.76
CA GLU A 618 -38.16 0.22 -69.01
C GLU A 618 -37.17 1.25 -68.41
N ASN A 619 -37.46 2.55 -68.52
CA ASN A 619 -36.68 3.61 -67.89
C ASN A 619 -36.80 3.65 -66.35
N LEU A 620 -37.90 3.15 -65.78
CA LEU A 620 -38.05 2.97 -64.32
C LEU A 620 -37.27 1.74 -63.85
N LEU A 621 -37.38 0.62 -64.57
CA LEU A 621 -36.64 -0.61 -64.30
C LEU A 621 -35.12 -0.40 -64.33
N LEU A 622 -34.63 0.38 -65.31
CA LEU A 622 -33.21 0.73 -65.42
C LEU A 622 -32.71 1.47 -64.17
N LYS A 623 -33.45 2.49 -63.70
CA LYS A 623 -33.10 3.27 -62.50
C LYS A 623 -33.15 2.45 -61.22
N GLU A 624 -34.09 1.51 -61.11
CA GLU A 624 -34.17 0.64 -59.95
C GLU A 624 -33.03 -0.42 -59.97
N ASN A 625 -32.61 -0.87 -61.15
CA ASN A 625 -31.42 -1.70 -61.29
C ASN A 625 -30.12 -0.94 -60.95
N GLU A 626 -29.99 0.33 -61.33
CA GLU A 626 -28.87 1.21 -60.92
C GLU A 626 -28.82 1.37 -59.38
N ARG A 627 -29.98 1.52 -58.72
CA ARG A 627 -30.10 1.56 -57.25
C ARG A 627 -29.72 0.22 -56.61
N PHE A 628 -30.14 -0.89 -57.19
CA PHE A 628 -29.80 -2.23 -56.72
C PHE A 628 -28.29 -2.51 -56.80
N GLU A 629 -27.65 -2.12 -57.91
CA GLU A 629 -26.19 -2.18 -58.06
C GLU A 629 -25.47 -1.36 -56.98
N LEU A 630 -25.89 -0.11 -56.75
CA LEU A 630 -25.36 0.73 -55.66
C LEU A 630 -25.50 0.07 -54.29
N MET A 631 -26.69 -0.44 -53.96
CA MET A 631 -26.97 -1.13 -52.70
C MET A 631 -26.10 -2.38 -52.52
N ASN A 632 -25.87 -3.15 -53.59
CA ASN A 632 -25.05 -4.37 -53.57
C ASN A 632 -23.54 -4.04 -53.40
N HIS A 633 -23.07 -2.92 -53.96
CA HIS A 633 -21.73 -2.40 -53.72
C HIS A 633 -21.55 -1.95 -52.26
N GLU A 634 -22.51 -1.22 -51.68
CA GLU A 634 -22.46 -0.82 -50.26
C GLU A 634 -22.54 -2.04 -49.32
N TYR A 635 -23.44 -2.99 -49.59
CA TYR A 635 -23.53 -4.25 -48.86
C TYR A 635 -22.21 -5.03 -48.90
N THR A 636 -21.52 -5.06 -50.05
CA THR A 636 -20.22 -5.72 -50.18
C THR A 636 -19.14 -5.02 -49.36
N ARG A 637 -19.09 -3.69 -49.41
CA ARG A 637 -18.18 -2.87 -48.58
C ARG A 637 -18.43 -3.06 -47.08
N LEU A 638 -19.70 -3.09 -46.65
CA LEU A 638 -20.08 -3.35 -45.24
C LEU A 638 -19.68 -4.77 -44.80
N ARG A 639 -19.95 -5.77 -45.64
CA ARG A 639 -19.56 -7.17 -45.44
C ARG A 639 -18.04 -7.33 -45.28
N ASP A 640 -17.24 -6.58 -46.02
CA ASP A 640 -15.78 -6.62 -45.89
C ASP A 640 -15.25 -5.84 -44.69
N LEU A 641 -15.90 -4.74 -44.30
CA LEU A 641 -15.63 -4.05 -43.03
C LEU A 641 -15.92 -4.97 -41.82
N VAL A 642 -17.01 -5.74 -41.85
CA VAL A 642 -17.34 -6.72 -40.80
C VAL A 642 -16.29 -7.83 -40.70
N LYS A 643 -15.76 -8.33 -41.84
CA LYS A 643 -14.64 -9.29 -41.82
C LYS A 643 -13.39 -8.69 -41.16
N MET A 644 -13.02 -7.47 -41.53
CA MET A 644 -11.86 -6.79 -40.94
C MET A 644 -12.04 -6.55 -39.44
N GLN A 645 -13.24 -6.17 -39.00
CA GLN A 645 -13.57 -6.01 -37.59
C GLN A 645 -13.52 -7.34 -36.82
N ALA A 646 -13.99 -8.44 -37.42
CA ALA A 646 -13.88 -9.77 -36.82
C ALA A 646 -12.42 -10.23 -36.65
N ILE A 647 -11.55 -9.95 -37.62
CA ILE A 647 -10.10 -10.22 -37.52
C ILE A 647 -9.47 -9.41 -36.37
N LEU A 648 -9.80 -8.11 -36.26
CA LEU A 648 -9.29 -7.26 -35.17
C LEU A 648 -9.78 -7.69 -33.78
N ILE A 649 -11.00 -8.23 -33.68
CA ILE A 649 -11.53 -8.81 -32.43
C ILE A 649 -10.80 -10.12 -32.08
N ASP A 650 -10.55 -10.99 -33.05
CA ASP A 650 -9.81 -12.25 -32.86
C ASP A 650 -8.36 -11.97 -32.42
N GLU A 651 -7.66 -11.03 -33.08
CA GLU A 651 -6.32 -10.56 -32.69
C GLU A 651 -6.31 -9.98 -31.26
N SER A 652 -7.23 -9.06 -30.95
CA SER A 652 -7.33 -8.46 -29.61
C SER A 652 -7.70 -9.48 -28.52
N SER A 653 -8.45 -10.53 -28.85
CA SER A 653 -8.72 -11.63 -27.91
C SER A 653 -7.46 -12.44 -27.59
N ARG A 654 -6.59 -12.71 -28.58
CA ARG A 654 -5.28 -13.36 -28.34
C ARG A 654 -4.33 -12.49 -27.52
N GLU A 655 -4.32 -11.18 -27.75
CA GLU A 655 -3.57 -10.25 -26.91
C GLU A 655 -4.07 -10.27 -25.45
N LEU A 656 -5.39 -10.31 -25.25
CA LEU A 656 -6.00 -10.41 -23.92
C LEU A 656 -5.63 -11.73 -23.22
N ASP A 657 -5.69 -12.87 -23.91
CA ASP A 657 -5.30 -14.17 -23.35
C ASP A 657 -3.80 -14.26 -23.04
N LEU A 658 -2.96 -13.63 -23.86
CA LEU A 658 -1.53 -13.48 -23.59
C LEU A 658 -1.24 -12.53 -22.40
N LEU A 659 -2.10 -11.55 -22.15
CA LEU A 659 -2.03 -10.70 -20.96
C LEU A 659 -2.50 -11.46 -19.71
N ASN A 660 -3.61 -12.20 -19.82
CA ASN A 660 -4.19 -13.00 -18.73
C ASN A 660 -3.24 -14.10 -18.25
N SER A 661 -2.57 -14.82 -19.16
CA SER A 661 -1.55 -15.82 -18.80
C SER A 661 -0.38 -15.20 -18.05
N LYS A 662 0.20 -14.09 -18.55
CA LYS A 662 1.26 -13.33 -17.84
C LYS A 662 0.81 -12.82 -16.47
N LEU A 663 -0.46 -12.42 -16.33
CA LEU A 663 -1.04 -11.99 -15.06
C LEU A 663 -1.15 -13.17 -14.07
N VAL A 664 -1.59 -14.35 -14.54
CA VAL A 664 -1.64 -15.58 -13.73
C VAL A 664 -0.24 -15.99 -13.27
N ASP A 665 0.76 -15.96 -14.16
CA ASP A 665 2.16 -16.24 -13.80
C ASP A 665 2.69 -15.25 -12.75
N SER A 666 2.40 -13.96 -12.93
CA SER A 666 2.78 -12.89 -11.98
C SER A 666 2.10 -13.05 -10.61
N VAL A 667 0.83 -13.47 -10.58
CA VAL A 667 0.09 -13.78 -9.35
C VAL A 667 0.66 -15.03 -8.67
N HIS A 668 1.05 -16.06 -9.44
CA HIS A 668 1.72 -17.24 -8.88
C HIS A 668 3.09 -16.87 -8.27
N GLN A 669 3.88 -16.05 -8.95
CA GLN A 669 5.16 -15.55 -8.42
C GLN A 669 4.97 -14.71 -7.15
N LYS A 670 3.92 -13.86 -7.08
CA LYS A 670 3.55 -13.13 -5.86
C LYS A 670 3.25 -14.08 -4.70
N LEU A 671 2.46 -15.13 -4.92
CA LEU A 671 2.12 -16.13 -3.90
C LEU A 671 3.35 -16.89 -3.38
N LEU A 672 4.33 -17.17 -4.26
CA LEU A 672 5.62 -17.74 -3.85
C LEU A 672 6.37 -16.78 -2.90
N TYR A 673 6.47 -15.49 -3.25
CA TYR A 673 7.12 -14.50 -2.39
C TYR A 673 6.37 -14.27 -1.06
N GLU A 674 5.03 -14.27 -1.05
CA GLU A 674 4.25 -14.22 0.20
C GLU A 674 4.51 -15.44 1.10
N GLY A 675 4.71 -16.62 0.50
CA GLY A 675 5.14 -17.84 1.20
C GLY A 675 6.58 -17.78 1.72
N GLU A 676 7.49 -17.08 1.05
CA GLU A 676 8.86 -16.83 1.53
C GLU A 676 8.91 -15.79 2.65
N ILE A 677 8.19 -14.68 2.51
CA ILE A 677 8.02 -13.64 3.54
C ILE A 677 7.44 -14.26 4.81
N SER A 678 6.45 -15.15 4.70
CA SER A 678 5.86 -15.87 5.84
C SER A 678 6.90 -16.71 6.60
N LYS A 679 7.75 -17.47 5.88
CA LYS A 679 8.83 -18.28 6.48
C LYS A 679 9.92 -17.41 7.10
N LEU A 680 10.21 -16.24 6.54
CA LEU A 680 11.17 -15.28 7.11
C LEU A 680 10.61 -14.61 8.36
N HIS A 681 9.31 -14.30 8.40
CA HIS A 681 8.64 -13.75 9.57
C HIS A 681 8.59 -14.74 10.74
N GLU A 682 8.27 -16.02 10.47
CA GLU A 682 8.33 -17.11 11.47
C GLU A 682 9.73 -17.24 12.10
N ARG A 683 10.77 -17.23 11.26
CA ARG A 683 12.17 -17.25 11.72
C ARG A 683 12.55 -16.01 12.55
N LEU A 684 12.02 -14.84 12.18
CA LEU A 684 12.28 -13.58 12.89
C LEU A 684 11.64 -13.59 14.28
N GLU A 685 10.40 -14.04 14.41
CA GLU A 685 9.74 -14.13 15.72
C GLU A 685 10.35 -15.23 16.62
N LEU A 686 10.85 -16.33 16.04
CA LEU A 686 11.66 -17.30 16.78
C LEU A 686 12.96 -16.67 17.31
N ALA A 687 13.76 -16.05 16.43
CA ALA A 687 15.00 -15.38 16.83
C ALA A 687 14.77 -14.24 17.85
N ARG A 688 13.63 -13.54 17.77
CA ARG A 688 13.18 -12.52 18.72
C ARG A 688 12.84 -13.11 20.08
N LYS A 689 12.23 -14.30 20.12
CA LYS A 689 12.00 -15.05 21.37
C LYS A 689 13.33 -15.48 22.00
N ASP A 690 14.23 -16.05 21.20
CA ASP A 690 15.56 -16.51 21.67
C ASP A 690 16.38 -15.31 22.20
N GLN A 691 16.32 -14.16 21.53
CA GLN A 691 16.93 -12.91 21.99
C GLN A 691 16.33 -12.40 23.31
N LYS A 692 15.02 -12.57 23.52
CA LYS A 692 14.35 -12.21 24.78
C LYS A 692 14.84 -13.11 25.93
N GLU A 693 14.89 -14.42 25.70
CA GLU A 693 15.36 -15.42 26.68
C GLU A 693 16.82 -15.14 27.08
N ALA A 694 17.70 -14.97 26.10
CA ALA A 694 19.10 -14.59 26.33
C ALA A 694 19.29 -13.22 27.01
N ASN A 695 18.33 -12.29 26.86
CA ASN A 695 18.34 -11.02 27.59
C ASN A 695 17.88 -11.19 29.05
N GLU A 696 16.90 -12.05 29.32
CA GLU A 696 16.44 -12.37 30.68
C GLU A 696 17.56 -13.08 31.47
N ASP A 697 18.26 -14.04 30.86
CA ASP A 697 19.48 -14.66 31.40
C ASP A 697 20.59 -13.63 31.69
N ARG A 698 20.83 -12.70 30.77
CA ARG A 698 21.84 -11.63 30.94
C ARG A 698 21.51 -10.73 32.13
N VAL A 699 20.24 -10.38 32.33
CA VAL A 699 19.80 -9.59 33.49
C VAL A 699 19.97 -10.38 34.79
N MET A 700 19.69 -11.68 34.79
CA MET A 700 19.95 -12.56 35.93
C MET A 700 21.45 -12.64 36.27
N MET A 701 22.32 -12.81 35.27
CA MET A 701 23.77 -12.81 35.48
C MET A 701 24.28 -11.46 36.02
N GLN A 702 23.78 -10.33 35.52
CA GLN A 702 24.14 -9.00 36.01
C GLN A 702 23.80 -8.84 37.50
N ALA A 703 22.59 -9.24 37.91
CA ALA A 703 22.19 -9.20 39.32
C ALA A 703 23.06 -10.11 40.23
N ILE A 704 23.48 -11.28 39.73
CA ILE A 704 24.42 -12.17 40.45
C ILE A 704 25.80 -11.52 40.58
N ILE A 705 26.29 -10.84 39.54
CA ILE A 705 27.56 -10.11 39.58
C ILE A 705 27.51 -9.00 40.64
N GLU A 706 26.46 -8.17 40.63
CA GLU A 706 26.25 -7.10 41.62
C GLU A 706 26.17 -7.64 43.07
N GLU A 707 25.52 -8.78 43.29
CA GLU A 707 25.50 -9.47 44.58
C GLU A 707 26.91 -9.90 45.03
N LYS A 708 27.73 -10.46 44.11
CA LYS A 708 29.10 -10.90 44.43
C LYS A 708 30.06 -9.72 44.62
N GLU A 709 29.90 -8.64 43.87
CA GLU A 709 30.67 -7.41 44.07
C GLU A 709 30.35 -6.76 45.43
N GLY A 710 29.08 -6.69 45.82
CA GLY A 710 28.66 -6.24 47.14
C GLY A 710 29.22 -7.11 48.27
N ALA A 711 29.15 -8.44 48.13
CA ALA A 711 29.73 -9.37 49.09
C ALA A 711 31.27 -9.24 49.21
N LEU A 712 31.96 -9.02 48.08
CA LEU A 712 33.42 -8.85 48.03
C LEU A 712 33.86 -7.49 48.57
N ALA A 713 33.07 -6.43 48.39
CA ALA A 713 33.28 -5.14 49.04
C ALA A 713 33.13 -5.26 50.58
N LEU A 714 32.11 -5.98 51.05
CA LEU A 714 31.90 -6.25 52.47
C LEU A 714 33.01 -7.14 53.07
N PHE A 715 33.54 -8.09 52.30
CA PHE A 715 34.71 -8.88 52.70
C PHE A 715 35.95 -7.99 52.87
N LYS A 716 36.29 -7.17 51.86
CA LYS A 716 37.41 -6.21 51.94
C LYS A 716 37.27 -5.23 53.10
N ALA A 717 36.05 -4.76 53.40
CA ALA A 717 35.81 -3.89 54.56
C ALA A 717 36.11 -4.59 55.89
N LYS A 718 35.76 -5.89 56.04
CA LYS A 718 36.11 -6.70 57.21
C LYS A 718 37.61 -6.99 57.29
N GLU A 719 38.25 -7.29 56.17
CA GLU A 719 39.70 -7.51 56.10
C GLU A 719 40.48 -6.26 56.55
N ILE A 720 40.09 -5.07 56.09
CA ILE A 720 40.64 -3.78 56.53
C ILE A 720 40.38 -3.52 58.02
N ALA A 721 39.21 -3.90 58.54
CA ALA A 721 38.90 -3.78 59.97
C ALA A 721 39.80 -4.70 60.81
N HIS A 722 39.91 -5.97 60.46
CA HIS A 722 40.79 -6.93 61.15
C HIS A 722 42.27 -6.56 61.03
N HIS A 723 42.71 -5.96 59.92
CA HIS A 723 44.07 -5.45 59.79
C HIS A 723 44.37 -4.34 60.81
N LYS A 724 43.42 -3.41 61.04
CA LYS A 724 43.54 -2.37 62.07
C LYS A 724 43.47 -2.92 63.49
N GLU A 725 42.67 -3.95 63.73
CA GLU A 725 42.65 -4.67 65.01
C GLU A 725 44.01 -5.33 65.29
N ILE A 726 44.59 -6.00 64.28
CA ILE A 726 45.92 -6.61 64.34
C ILE A 726 47.01 -5.56 64.56
N GLU A 727 46.97 -4.42 63.86
CA GLU A 727 47.90 -3.31 64.04
C GLU A 727 47.84 -2.74 65.48
N SER A 728 46.63 -2.55 66.02
CA SER A 728 46.40 -2.14 67.42
C SER A 728 46.91 -3.19 68.43
N ILE A 729 46.80 -4.47 68.12
CA ILE A 729 47.37 -5.57 68.91
C ILE A 729 48.90 -5.53 68.86
N ILE A 730 49.50 -5.34 67.68
CA ILE A 730 50.96 -5.25 67.51
C ILE A 730 51.52 -4.08 68.34
N VAL A 731 50.95 -2.87 68.22
CA VAL A 731 51.35 -1.70 69.03
C VAL A 731 51.23 -1.98 70.53
N SER A 732 50.20 -2.73 70.95
CA SER A 732 50.01 -3.13 72.34
C SER A 732 51.05 -4.18 72.80
N VAL A 733 51.38 -5.16 71.97
CA VAL A 733 52.39 -6.19 72.22
C VAL A 733 53.79 -5.59 72.28
N GLU A 734 54.15 -4.68 71.36
CA GLU A 734 55.42 -3.96 71.44
C GLU A 734 55.55 -3.14 72.73
N ARG A 735 54.48 -2.48 73.17
CA ARG A 735 54.47 -1.72 74.42
C ARG A 735 54.67 -2.62 75.64
N LEU A 736 54.08 -3.82 75.63
CA LEU A 736 54.32 -4.84 76.64
C LEU A 736 55.77 -5.37 76.57
N LEU A 737 56.30 -5.62 75.38
CA LEU A 737 57.68 -6.09 75.17
C LEU A 737 58.72 -5.06 75.66
N ARG A 738 58.50 -3.77 75.37
CA ARG A 738 59.30 -2.66 75.92
C ARG A 738 59.27 -2.65 77.46
N SER A 739 58.08 -2.77 78.05
CA SER A 739 57.91 -2.85 79.52
C SER A 739 58.52 -4.11 80.14
N ALA A 740 58.55 -5.23 79.41
CA ALA A 740 59.18 -6.49 79.85
C ALA A 740 60.71 -6.38 79.83
N ASN A 741 61.28 -5.83 78.75
CA ASN A 741 62.72 -5.55 78.64
C ASN A 741 63.19 -4.55 79.72
N GLU A 742 62.41 -3.51 80.03
CA GLU A 742 62.72 -2.65 81.19
C GLU A 742 62.68 -3.42 82.52
N PHE A 743 61.73 -4.34 82.70
CA PHE A 743 61.65 -5.18 83.90
C PHE A 743 62.86 -6.12 84.00
N GLU A 744 63.28 -6.72 82.89
CA GLU A 744 64.48 -7.56 82.80
C GLU A 744 65.74 -6.77 83.18
N ILE A 745 65.94 -5.58 82.61
CA ILE A 745 67.06 -4.69 82.98
C ILE A 745 67.03 -4.32 84.48
N ARG A 746 65.85 -4.04 85.05
CA ARG A 746 65.68 -3.81 86.49
C ARG A 746 65.99 -5.05 87.33
N ALA A 747 65.60 -6.23 86.88
CA ALA A 747 65.82 -7.51 87.55
C ALA A 747 67.29 -7.94 87.53
N VAL A 748 67.96 -7.87 86.37
CA VAL A 748 69.40 -8.13 86.22
C VAL A 748 70.20 -7.22 87.16
N LYS A 749 69.95 -5.90 87.13
CA LYS A 749 70.63 -4.94 88.02
C LYS A 749 70.38 -5.22 89.52
N ALA A 750 69.19 -5.72 89.88
CA ALA A 750 68.89 -6.13 91.26
C ALA A 750 69.65 -7.41 91.65
N VAL A 751 69.79 -8.38 90.73
CA VAL A 751 70.58 -9.60 90.93
C VAL A 751 72.07 -9.27 91.05
N GLU A 752 72.61 -8.41 90.19
CA GLU A 752 74.00 -7.91 90.25
C GLU A 752 74.29 -7.24 91.60
N ASN A 753 73.43 -6.30 92.03
CA ASN A 753 73.56 -5.65 93.33
C ASN A 753 73.53 -6.65 94.50
N ASN A 754 72.68 -7.69 94.44
CA ASN A 754 72.63 -8.73 95.47
C ASN A 754 73.87 -9.65 95.43
N ASN A 755 74.43 -9.92 94.25
CA ASN A 755 75.65 -10.70 94.10
C ASN A 755 76.90 -9.93 94.61
N MET A 756 76.97 -8.62 94.36
CA MET A 756 78.00 -7.75 94.97
C MET A 756 77.94 -7.80 96.51
N ARG A 757 76.75 -7.65 97.09
CA ARG A 757 76.53 -7.79 98.55
C ARG A 757 76.89 -9.18 99.08
N LEU A 758 76.73 -10.23 98.28
CA LEU A 758 77.09 -11.60 98.65
C LEU A 758 78.61 -11.81 98.66
N GLU A 759 79.34 -11.28 97.67
CA GLU A 759 80.81 -11.30 97.65
C GLU A 759 81.44 -10.45 98.76
N GLU A 760 80.82 -9.32 99.14
CA GLU A 760 81.18 -8.56 100.35
C GLU A 760 81.06 -9.45 101.61
N LEU A 761 79.91 -10.10 101.81
CA LEU A 761 79.66 -11.01 102.94
C LEU A 761 80.60 -12.22 102.95
N LYS A 762 80.94 -12.77 101.78
CA LYS A 762 81.90 -13.86 101.61
C LYS A 762 83.29 -13.49 102.16
N SER A 763 83.74 -12.24 101.98
CA SER A 763 84.99 -11.74 102.57
C SER A 763 84.93 -11.71 104.11
N GLU A 764 83.81 -11.28 104.68
CA GLU A 764 83.48 -11.30 106.12
C GLU A 764 83.54 -12.74 106.69
N TYR A 765 82.93 -13.69 105.99
CA TYR A 765 82.94 -15.10 106.39
C TYR A 765 84.34 -15.74 106.32
N ILE A 766 85.13 -15.46 105.27
CA ILE A 766 86.53 -15.93 105.17
C ILE A 766 87.37 -15.37 106.32
N ARG A 767 87.19 -14.08 106.66
CA ARG A 767 87.84 -13.43 107.82
C ARG A 767 87.49 -14.13 109.13
N LYS A 768 86.21 -14.46 109.35
CA LYS A 768 85.72 -15.23 110.51
C LYS A 768 86.31 -16.64 110.57
N ALA A 769 86.26 -17.41 109.48
CA ALA A 769 86.79 -18.78 109.41
C ALA A 769 88.29 -18.84 109.75
N ASN A 770 89.08 -17.88 109.26
CA ASN A 770 90.51 -17.79 109.57
C ASN A 770 90.79 -17.42 111.04
N SER A 771 89.91 -16.68 111.70
CA SER A 771 90.01 -16.43 113.16
C SER A 771 89.72 -17.70 113.98
N PHE A 772 88.72 -18.50 113.57
CA PHE A 772 88.42 -19.79 114.22
C PHE A 772 89.57 -20.79 114.09
N LYS A 773 90.18 -20.95 112.89
CA LYS A 773 91.36 -21.82 112.70
C LYS A 773 92.55 -21.43 113.57
N ARG A 774 92.80 -20.13 113.79
CA ARG A 774 93.85 -19.67 114.72
C ARG A 774 93.52 -20.05 116.17
N MET A 775 92.27 -19.92 116.57
CA MET A 775 91.82 -20.26 117.93
C MET A 775 91.87 -21.77 118.20
N GLU A 776 91.46 -22.60 117.23
CA GLU A 776 91.58 -24.06 117.27
C GLU A 776 93.01 -24.52 117.54
N LEU A 777 93.99 -23.98 116.80
CA LEU A 777 95.40 -24.33 116.92
C LEU A 777 95.98 -23.96 118.30
N VAL A 778 95.54 -22.84 118.88
CA VAL A 778 95.92 -22.42 120.25
C VAL A 778 95.34 -23.37 121.31
N TYR A 779 94.09 -23.85 121.13
CA TYR A 779 93.51 -24.84 122.04
C TYR A 779 94.22 -26.20 121.95
N LYS A 780 94.57 -26.67 120.74
CA LYS A 780 95.30 -27.92 120.53
C LYS A 780 96.64 -27.92 121.29
N GLN A 781 97.48 -26.90 121.10
CA GLN A 781 98.74 -26.78 121.85
C GLN A 781 98.56 -26.71 123.38
N ARG A 782 97.43 -26.18 123.86
CA ARG A 782 97.14 -26.09 125.31
C ARG A 782 96.77 -27.46 125.89
N LEU A 783 96.15 -28.33 125.07
CA LEU A 783 95.84 -29.71 125.45
C LEU A 783 97.10 -30.58 125.49
N GLU A 784 97.94 -30.49 124.45
CA GLU A 784 99.16 -31.30 124.28
C GLU A 784 100.18 -31.10 125.43
N ARG A 785 100.34 -29.86 125.92
CA ARG A 785 101.16 -29.59 127.12
C ARG A 785 100.60 -30.31 128.36
N LYS A 786 99.30 -30.15 128.63
CA LYS A 786 98.65 -30.77 129.80
C LYS A 786 98.82 -32.29 129.84
N SER A 787 98.75 -32.99 128.69
CA SER A 787 99.00 -34.43 128.64
C SER A 787 100.44 -34.80 129.03
N SER A 788 101.45 -34.02 128.60
CA SER A 788 102.84 -34.27 128.97
C SER A 788 103.12 -34.02 130.46
N ASP A 789 102.47 -33.01 131.05
CA ASP A 789 102.61 -32.71 132.48
C ASP A 789 102.01 -33.82 133.36
N HIS A 790 100.85 -34.38 133.01
CA HIS A 790 100.25 -35.50 133.73
C HIS A 790 101.11 -36.77 133.66
N GLN A 791 101.67 -37.07 132.48
CA GLN A 791 102.49 -38.26 132.26
C GLN A 791 103.81 -38.25 133.05
N LYS A 792 104.30 -37.08 133.46
CA LYS A 792 105.43 -36.97 134.40
C LYS A 792 105.02 -37.24 135.85
N ALA A 793 103.87 -36.70 136.27
CA ALA A 793 103.37 -36.87 137.64
C ALA A 793 103.00 -38.34 137.94
N GLU A 794 102.53 -39.09 136.94
CA GLU A 794 102.25 -40.53 137.05
C GLU A 794 103.52 -41.33 137.41
N ALA A 795 104.63 -41.10 136.71
CA ALA A 795 105.91 -41.78 136.96
C ALA A 795 106.58 -41.39 138.30
N GLU A 796 106.28 -40.21 138.86
CA GLU A 796 106.77 -39.79 140.18
C GLU A 796 105.99 -40.48 141.32
N VAL A 797 104.71 -40.79 141.11
CA VAL A 797 103.88 -41.52 142.08
C VAL A 797 104.28 -43.00 142.15
N ASP A 798 104.59 -43.64 141.03
CA ASP A 798 105.02 -45.05 141.01
C ASP A 798 106.32 -45.26 141.81
N LEU A 799 107.32 -44.39 141.63
CA LEU A 799 108.59 -44.43 142.38
C LEU A 799 108.40 -44.32 143.90
N LEU A 800 107.44 -43.52 144.35
CA LEU A 800 107.10 -43.38 145.77
C LEU A 800 106.33 -44.59 146.33
N GLY A 801 105.71 -45.41 145.47
CA GLY A 801 105.08 -46.66 145.85
C GLY A 801 106.10 -47.71 146.28
N ASP A 802 107.11 -47.95 145.45
CA ASP A 802 108.18 -48.93 145.70
C ASP A 802 108.92 -48.67 147.03
N GLU A 803 109.19 -47.40 147.36
CA GLU A 803 109.93 -47.04 148.58
C GLU A 803 109.10 -47.30 149.87
N VAL A 804 107.77 -47.20 149.80
CA VAL A 804 106.87 -47.45 150.94
C VAL A 804 106.76 -48.94 151.28
N ASP A 805 106.70 -49.82 150.28
CA ASP A 805 106.58 -51.27 150.50
C ASP A 805 107.87 -51.87 151.12
N VAL A 806 109.04 -51.34 150.77
CA VAL A 806 110.32 -51.71 151.42
C VAL A 806 110.31 -51.38 152.91
N LEU A 807 109.75 -50.23 153.29
CA LEU A 807 109.66 -49.80 154.70
C LEU A 807 108.65 -50.65 155.49
N LEU A 808 107.54 -51.06 154.88
CA LEU A 808 106.55 -51.95 155.50
C LEU A 808 107.15 -53.32 155.86
N GLY A 809 107.90 -53.94 154.94
CA GLY A 809 108.57 -55.23 155.15
C GLY A 809 109.68 -55.23 156.22
N LEU A 810 110.16 -54.05 156.63
CA LEU A 810 111.08 -53.87 157.75
C LEU A 810 110.34 -53.81 159.11
N LEU A 811 109.20 -53.14 159.15
CA LEU A 811 108.41 -52.96 160.37
C LEU A 811 107.83 -54.29 160.90
N GLU A 812 107.40 -55.17 160.00
CA GLU A 812 106.85 -56.49 160.36
C GLU A 812 107.88 -57.39 161.07
N LYS A 813 109.13 -57.42 160.57
CA LYS A 813 110.22 -58.21 161.16
C LYS A 813 110.57 -57.77 162.58
N ILE A 814 110.51 -56.46 162.84
CA ILE A 814 110.70 -55.89 164.20
C ILE A 814 109.57 -56.31 165.13
N TYR A 815 108.33 -56.40 164.63
CA TYR A 815 107.16 -56.77 165.42
C TYR A 815 107.20 -58.23 165.90
N ILE A 816 107.60 -59.16 165.01
CA ILE A 816 107.72 -60.59 165.32
C ILE A 816 108.76 -60.84 166.43
N ALA A 817 109.90 -60.14 166.38
CA ALA A 817 110.94 -60.25 167.39
C ALA A 817 110.49 -59.76 168.78
N LEU A 818 109.62 -58.75 168.84
CA LEU A 818 109.18 -58.12 170.09
C LEU A 818 108.18 -58.96 170.90
N ASP A 819 107.37 -59.80 170.24
CA ASP A 819 106.36 -60.62 170.94
C ASP A 819 106.98 -61.89 171.55
N HIS A 820 108.02 -62.46 170.91
CA HIS A 820 108.71 -63.68 171.38
C HIS A 820 109.32 -63.56 172.80
N TYR A 821 109.78 -62.37 173.20
CA TYR A 821 110.37 -62.14 174.52
C TYR A 821 109.35 -61.76 175.61
N ALA A 822 108.06 -61.67 175.29
CA ALA A 822 107.02 -61.22 176.21
C ALA A 822 106.86 -62.04 177.52
N PRO A 823 107.02 -63.39 177.56
CA PRO A 823 106.78 -64.17 178.78
C PRO A 823 107.69 -63.82 179.96
N ILE A 824 108.98 -63.57 179.68
CA ILE A 824 110.02 -63.33 180.70
C ILE A 824 109.78 -62.00 181.43
N LEU A 825 109.22 -61.01 180.73
CA LEU A 825 109.01 -59.64 181.24
C LEU A 825 107.92 -59.52 182.32
N LYS A 826 107.20 -60.61 182.64
CA LYS A 826 106.23 -60.63 183.76
C LYS A 826 106.87 -60.50 185.15
N HIS A 827 108.14 -60.89 185.32
CA HIS A 827 108.78 -60.98 186.64
C HIS A 827 109.40 -59.66 187.16
N TYR A 828 109.36 -58.57 186.38
CA TYR A 828 109.90 -57.27 186.77
C TYR A 828 108.82 -56.17 186.77
N PRO A 829 108.19 -55.87 187.94
CA PRO A 829 107.09 -54.90 188.04
C PRO A 829 107.42 -53.50 187.48
N GLY A 830 108.69 -53.07 187.55
CA GLY A 830 109.14 -51.78 187.00
C GLY A 830 109.05 -51.64 185.48
N ILE A 831 108.99 -52.74 184.72
CA ILE A 831 109.05 -52.69 183.24
C ILE A 831 107.66 -52.50 182.61
N MET A 832 106.57 -52.92 183.27
CA MET A 832 105.20 -52.77 182.74
C MET A 832 104.78 -51.31 182.50
N ALA A 833 105.35 -50.36 183.25
CA ALA A 833 105.07 -48.92 183.06
C ALA A 833 105.54 -48.40 181.68
N LEU A 834 106.57 -49.00 181.08
CA LEU A 834 107.10 -48.61 179.77
C LEU A 834 106.35 -49.28 178.60
N THR A 835 105.95 -50.54 178.76
CA THR A 835 105.29 -51.31 177.67
C THR A 835 103.89 -50.79 177.37
N PHE A 836 103.13 -50.35 178.39
CA PHE A 836 101.78 -49.80 178.20
C PHE A 836 101.78 -48.47 177.42
N LYS A 837 102.77 -47.59 177.66
CA LYS A 837 102.93 -46.34 176.90
C LYS A 837 103.32 -46.55 175.43
N LYS A 838 104.03 -47.63 175.08
CA LYS A 838 104.35 -47.95 173.68
C LYS A 838 103.18 -48.63 172.93
N ARG A 839 102.48 -49.61 173.52
CA ARG A 839 101.35 -50.29 172.86
C ARG A 839 100.26 -49.32 172.39
N LYS A 840 99.91 -48.30 173.18
CA LYS A 840 98.86 -47.34 172.81
C LYS A 840 99.23 -46.38 171.67
N LYS A 841 100.51 -46.15 171.38
CA LYS A 841 100.94 -45.36 170.19
C LYS A 841 100.99 -46.19 168.91
N SER A 842 101.40 -47.46 168.97
CA SER A 842 101.53 -48.28 167.77
C SER A 842 100.16 -48.68 167.18
N ALA A 843 99.17 -48.97 168.03
CA ALA A 843 97.81 -49.30 167.59
C ALA A 843 97.14 -48.19 166.74
N LEU A 844 97.41 -46.91 167.06
CA LEU A 844 96.90 -45.76 166.30
C LEU A 844 97.59 -45.55 164.95
N LEU A 845 98.83 -46.03 164.78
CA LEU A 845 99.54 -45.93 163.50
C LEU A 845 99.06 -47.01 162.52
N TYR A 846 98.88 -48.23 163.02
CA TYR A 846 98.44 -49.39 162.23
C TYR A 846 97.01 -49.26 161.70
N SER A 847 96.14 -48.47 162.36
CA SER A 847 94.78 -48.17 161.90
C SER A 847 94.69 -47.08 160.83
N VAL A 848 95.70 -46.21 160.71
CA VAL A 848 95.69 -45.09 159.75
C VAL A 848 96.25 -45.53 158.38
N ILE A 849 97.31 -46.33 158.37
CA ILE A 849 97.99 -46.76 157.14
C ILE A 849 97.14 -47.74 156.32
N ARG A 850 96.21 -48.47 156.93
CA ARG A 850 95.39 -49.52 156.28
C ARG A 850 93.97 -49.09 155.90
N SER A 851 93.74 -47.81 155.60
CA SER A 851 92.43 -47.26 155.20
C SER A 851 92.34 -46.91 153.70
N PRO A 852 91.78 -47.79 152.84
CA PRO A 852 91.71 -47.56 151.39
C PRO A 852 90.50 -46.70 150.95
N MET A 853 90.16 -45.63 151.68
CA MET A 853 89.25 -44.60 151.14
C MET A 853 89.94 -43.73 150.06
N SER A 854 91.26 -43.87 149.91
CA SER A 854 92.11 -43.14 148.94
C SER A 854 91.92 -43.56 147.48
N LYS A 855 91.51 -44.80 147.17
CA LYS A 855 91.35 -45.25 145.77
C LYS A 855 90.17 -44.60 145.04
N SER A 856 89.26 -43.92 145.74
CA SER A 856 88.12 -43.24 145.12
C SER A 856 88.48 -41.93 144.42
N TRP A 857 89.63 -41.31 144.72
CA TRP A 857 89.98 -39.98 144.18
C TRP A 857 90.53 -40.03 142.74
N PHE A 858 91.00 -41.18 142.26
CA PHE A 858 91.59 -41.33 140.93
C PHE A 858 90.59 -41.54 139.79
N ILE A 859 89.31 -41.80 140.09
CA ILE A 859 88.29 -42.16 139.08
C ILE A 859 87.40 -40.96 138.69
N SER A 860 87.23 -39.98 139.57
CA SER A 860 86.24 -38.89 139.38
C SER A 860 86.63 -37.82 138.34
N TYR A 861 87.85 -37.84 137.80
CA TYR A 861 88.36 -36.78 136.90
C TYR A 861 88.30 -37.14 135.40
N LYS A 862 87.66 -38.26 135.04
CA LYS A 862 87.81 -38.89 133.70
C LYS A 862 86.56 -38.86 132.80
N TYR A 863 85.49 -38.15 133.16
CA TYR A 863 84.16 -38.33 132.55
C TYR A 863 83.38 -37.08 132.09
N GLU A 864 83.98 -35.88 132.04
CA GLU A 864 83.23 -34.62 131.91
C GLU A 864 83.63 -33.71 130.71
N ILE A 865 84.00 -34.27 129.54
CA ILE A 865 84.42 -33.45 128.37
C ILE A 865 83.87 -33.94 126.99
N PHE A 866 82.64 -34.46 126.90
CA PHE A 866 82.07 -34.84 125.57
C PHE A 866 80.56 -34.61 125.33
N SER A 867 79.89 -33.75 126.09
CA SER A 867 78.47 -33.40 125.88
C SER A 867 78.24 -31.90 125.63
N GLY A 868 78.82 -31.36 124.56
CA GLY A 868 78.58 -29.98 124.10
C GLY A 868 77.44 -29.90 123.06
N LYS A 869 76.31 -29.29 123.41
CA LYS A 869 75.12 -29.12 122.55
C LYS A 869 74.46 -27.74 122.80
N ALA A 870 73.71 -27.22 121.83
CA ALA A 870 73.31 -25.79 121.67
C ALA A 870 74.50 -24.89 121.23
N ILE A 871 74.37 -23.69 120.63
CA ILE A 871 73.33 -22.64 120.50
C ILE A 871 73.49 -22.00 119.08
N SER A 872 72.52 -21.42 118.34
CA SER A 872 71.04 -21.53 118.25
C SER A 872 70.53 -20.68 117.04
N SER A 873 69.20 -20.65 116.84
CA SER A 873 68.35 -19.70 116.06
C SER A 873 68.94 -18.42 115.42
N TYR A 874 68.68 -18.22 114.12
CA TYR A 874 68.15 -17.01 113.42
C TYR A 874 68.30 -17.22 111.89
N GLY A 875 67.34 -16.89 111.01
CA GLY A 875 65.99 -16.33 111.19
C GLY A 875 65.19 -16.41 109.88
N ASN A 876 63.99 -15.81 109.83
CA ASN A 876 63.11 -15.83 108.66
C ASN A 876 63.65 -14.99 107.48
N ASN A 877 63.55 -15.54 106.26
CA ASN A 877 62.72 -15.00 105.19
C ASN A 877 62.52 -16.05 104.09
#